data_AF-A0A9P3PFL6-F1
#
_entry.id   AF-A0A9P3PFL6-F1
#
_cell.length_a   1.000
_cell.length_b   1.000
_cell.length_c   1.000
_cell.angle_alpha   90.00
_cell.angle_beta   90.00
_cell.angle_gamma   90.00
#
_symmetry.space_group_name_H-M   'P 1'
#
loop_
_entity.id
_entity.type
_entity.pdbx_description
1 polymer ?
#
loop_
_entity_poly.entity_id
_entity_poly.type
_entity_poly.pdbx_seq_one_letter_code
_entity_poly.pdbx_strand_id
1 'polypeptide(L)'
;MSSQPTKQKLWGGRFTGKTDPLMHAFNQSLRYDQRMYAVDIKGSIAYAKSLTRVGILTPEEEKKITDGLRSVLKEWQDGQFQVQLDDEDIHTANERRLSELIGPLGGKLHTGRSRNDQVATDMRLWLLEEALDIEAGLKALIRVMVERADKEKDIILPGYTHLQRGQPIRWAHLLLSHAFSFSSDLQRLQQLIPRVSVSPLGCGALAGNPFVVDREFLAKELGFQSVAENSLWGVGDRDFVVEFLMWSSLAMTHISRMAEDLIIYSTAEFGFVTLSDAYSTGSSIMPQKKNPDSLELLRGKSGRVFGNMAGFLTTLKGLPSTYNKDLQEDKEPLFDAVDTISASLQIAEGVISTLEVHAEKMRQALTMDVLATDLADYLVRKGIPFRETHHISGRAVAMAESRKCQLNELTVEDFKSLNSNFSDDIHDVFDFEASVERRESIGGTSRKMVDRQIATQNLTMARDRLAAMRAQSGNTTTPSYPTQASGGTSGGYQGRRANPYAQQDDRAYEMSEVKDDGGSMAAFYSEISSLQDSLRTFNDNVARIGDLHSRSLNNMDDSAAQRNASQLEQLVQDTSALSADLKRRIKDLERQGGSGRDGQIRKQQTALVKSKFVEAIQHYQTVEQQYRAKYKQRMERQFKIVKPDATPEEVRAVVNDEQGGQIFSQALLNSNRYGESRAAYREVQERHEDIKRIEKTLGELAQLFNDMSVLVEQQDETINTIETQAHNVVQDTEAGLGYTEKAVVSARAARKKRWICFFIILIVLIIVGVVVGVVVSNNIRSTKK
;
A
#
# COMPACT_ATOMS: atom_id res chain seq x y z
N MET A 1 26.37 57.12 11.05
CA MET A 1 25.02 56.53 11.09
C MET A 1 24.98 55.40 10.08
N SER A 2 25.24 54.16 10.52
CA SER A 2 25.20 53.00 9.63
C SER A 2 23.74 52.71 9.28
N SER A 3 23.45 52.65 7.98
CA SER A 3 22.17 52.19 7.44
C SER A 3 21.76 50.89 8.11
N GLN A 4 20.64 50.90 8.85
CA GLN A 4 20.00 49.68 9.31
C GLN A 4 19.72 48.79 8.09
N PRO A 5 19.89 47.47 8.19
CA PRO A 5 19.51 46.56 7.11
C PRO A 5 18.02 46.77 6.81
N THR A 6 17.70 47.22 5.61
CA THR A 6 16.32 47.41 5.16
C THR A 6 15.58 46.08 5.28
N LYS A 7 14.44 46.09 5.99
CA LYS A 7 13.44 45.01 6.08
C LYS A 7 12.90 44.66 4.68
N GLN A 8 13.67 43.95 3.88
CA GLN A 8 13.24 43.44 2.59
C GLN A 8 13.03 41.94 2.69
N LYS A 9 11.85 41.48 2.28
CA LYS A 9 11.56 40.07 2.07
C LYS A 9 12.59 39.48 1.11
N LEU A 10 12.91 38.20 1.26
CA LEU A 10 13.93 37.51 0.47
C LEU A 10 13.65 37.51 -1.04
N TRP A 11 12.40 37.75 -1.43
CA TRP A 11 11.92 37.87 -2.80
C TRP A 11 11.44 39.30 -3.17
N GLY A 12 11.67 40.29 -2.29
CA GLY A 12 11.04 41.62 -2.32
C GLY A 12 11.64 42.64 -3.31
N GLY A 13 12.82 42.38 -3.90
CA GLY A 13 13.53 43.35 -4.74
C GLY A 13 12.79 43.80 -6.02
N ARG A 14 11.72 43.08 -6.42
CA ARG A 14 10.92 43.35 -7.62
C ARG A 14 9.57 44.03 -7.32
N PHE A 15 9.11 44.04 -6.07
CA PHE A 15 7.75 44.46 -5.74
C PHE A 15 7.70 45.94 -5.37
N THR A 16 6.87 46.71 -6.09
CA THR A 16 6.70 48.15 -5.89
C THR A 16 5.54 48.51 -4.94
N GLY A 17 4.74 47.53 -4.51
CA GLY A 17 3.61 47.68 -3.59
C GLY A 17 3.68 46.75 -2.38
N LYS A 18 2.78 46.94 -1.40
CA LYS A 18 2.65 46.05 -0.23
C LYS A 18 1.79 44.84 -0.58
N THR A 19 2.17 43.65 -0.10
CA THR A 19 1.34 42.44 -0.16
C THR A 19 0.03 42.68 0.61
N ASP A 20 -1.09 42.23 0.06
CA ASP A 20 -2.37 42.24 0.78
C ASP A 20 -2.27 41.44 2.10
N PRO A 21 -2.74 41.96 3.25
CA PRO A 21 -2.68 41.24 4.53
C PRO A 21 -3.34 39.86 4.52
N LEU A 22 -4.42 39.66 3.75
CA LEU A 22 -5.07 38.37 3.61
C LEU A 22 -4.16 37.38 2.87
N MET A 23 -3.54 37.82 1.76
CA MET A 23 -2.59 36.99 1.02
C MET A 23 -1.35 36.67 1.87
N HIS A 24 -0.90 37.61 2.70
CA HIS A 24 0.18 37.38 3.65
C HIS A 24 -0.16 36.25 4.63
N ALA A 25 -1.32 36.34 5.28
CA ALA A 25 -1.77 35.35 6.25
C ALA A 25 -2.03 33.97 5.61
N PHE A 26 -2.53 33.94 4.37
CA PHE A 26 -2.78 32.70 3.62
C PHE A 26 -1.48 32.00 3.20
N ASN A 27 -0.44 32.77 2.86
CA ASN A 27 0.85 32.25 2.39
C ASN A 27 1.81 31.88 3.53
N GLN A 28 1.64 32.46 4.73
CA GLN A 28 2.54 32.27 5.86
C GLN A 28 2.50 30.82 6.38
N SER A 29 3.66 30.17 6.46
CA SER A 29 3.79 28.78 6.94
C SER A 29 4.40 28.65 8.33
N LEU A 30 4.96 29.73 8.89
CA LEU A 30 5.68 29.68 10.17
C LEU A 30 4.90 29.03 11.33
N ARG A 31 3.58 29.18 11.33
CA ARG A 31 2.68 28.57 12.34
C ARG A 31 2.86 27.04 12.47
N TYR A 32 3.24 26.36 11.40
CA TYR A 32 3.44 24.90 11.37
C TYR A 32 4.87 24.50 10.99
N ASP A 33 5.53 25.20 10.05
CA ASP A 33 6.86 24.81 9.58
C ASP A 33 7.99 25.11 10.56
N GLN A 34 7.72 25.90 11.62
CA GLN A 34 8.62 26.09 12.74
C GLN A 34 9.08 24.77 13.35
N ARG A 35 8.32 23.66 13.19
CA ARG A 35 8.74 22.30 13.59
C ARG A 35 10.08 21.88 12.98
N MET A 36 10.45 22.44 11.83
CA MET A 36 11.68 22.11 11.11
C MET A 36 12.86 23.01 11.50
N TYR A 37 12.76 23.85 12.54
CA TYR A 37 13.82 24.80 12.91
C TYR A 37 15.20 24.14 13.08
N ALA A 38 15.24 22.95 13.71
CA ALA A 38 16.49 22.26 14.02
C ALA A 38 17.16 21.71 12.77
N VAL A 39 16.37 21.14 11.85
CA VAL A 39 16.88 20.56 10.60
C VAL A 39 17.27 21.65 9.60
N ASP A 40 16.57 22.78 9.54
CA ASP A 40 16.98 23.95 8.73
C ASP A 40 18.34 24.51 9.20
N ILE A 41 18.54 24.61 10.51
CA ILE A 41 19.82 25.04 11.08
C ILE A 41 20.93 24.03 10.78
N LYS A 42 20.65 22.73 10.93
CA LYS A 42 21.58 21.64 10.59
C LYS A 42 21.98 21.69 9.11
N GLY A 43 20.99 21.83 8.22
CA GLY A 43 21.17 22.03 6.78
C GLY A 43 22.03 23.25 6.45
N SER A 44 21.75 24.36 7.13
CA SER A 44 22.48 25.62 6.99
C SER A 44 23.93 25.54 7.47
N ILE A 45 24.22 24.83 8.56
CA ILE A 45 25.60 24.59 9.00
C ILE A 45 26.36 23.74 7.97
N ALA A 46 25.76 22.67 7.45
CA ALA A 46 26.38 21.85 6.41
C ALA A 46 26.65 22.66 5.13
N TYR A 47 25.71 23.54 4.76
CA TYR A 47 25.85 24.41 3.61
C TYR A 47 26.98 25.43 3.78
N ALA A 48 27.11 26.05 4.95
CA ALA A 48 28.22 26.95 5.27
C ALA A 48 29.59 26.26 5.08
N LYS A 49 29.74 25.03 5.59
CA LYS A 49 30.95 24.21 5.38
C LYS A 49 31.22 23.95 3.90
N SER A 50 30.17 23.68 3.12
CA SER A 50 30.31 23.45 1.68
C SER A 50 30.74 24.71 0.94
N LEU A 51 30.24 25.89 1.32
CA LEU A 51 30.66 27.16 0.74
C LEU A 51 32.13 27.49 1.05
N THR A 52 32.63 27.14 2.23
CA THR A 52 34.06 27.27 2.57
C THR A 52 34.92 26.38 1.69
N ARG A 53 34.50 25.14 1.45
CA ARG A 53 35.24 24.19 0.61
C ARG A 53 35.45 24.67 -0.83
N VAL A 54 34.49 25.42 -1.37
CA VAL A 54 34.59 26.02 -2.71
C VAL A 54 35.16 27.45 -2.70
N GLY A 55 35.60 27.94 -1.54
CA GLY A 55 36.27 29.24 -1.39
C GLY A 55 35.34 30.47 -1.43
N ILE A 56 34.02 30.28 -1.27
CA ILE A 56 33.06 31.40 -1.18
C ILE A 56 33.10 32.04 0.22
N LEU A 57 33.25 31.21 1.25
CA LEU A 57 33.47 31.65 2.62
C LEU A 57 34.92 31.39 3.03
N THR A 58 35.46 32.29 3.85
CA THR A 58 36.69 32.02 4.61
C THR A 58 36.39 31.11 5.81
N PRO A 59 37.39 30.38 6.34
CA PRO A 59 37.21 29.57 7.56
C PRO A 59 36.69 30.38 8.76
N GLU A 60 37.11 31.64 8.88
CA GLU A 60 36.65 32.56 9.92
C GLU A 60 35.17 32.94 9.75
N GLU A 61 34.74 33.18 8.51
CA GLU A 61 33.34 33.46 8.17
C GLU A 61 32.44 32.24 8.43
N GLU A 62 32.88 31.04 8.02
CA GLU A 62 32.18 29.78 8.30
C GLU A 62 31.97 29.58 9.79
N LYS A 63 33.04 29.76 10.59
CA LYS A 63 32.98 29.61 12.04
C LYS A 63 31.97 30.59 12.63
N LYS A 64 32.01 31.85 12.22
CA LYS A 64 31.08 32.88 12.71
C LYS A 64 29.62 32.56 12.34
N ILE A 65 29.37 32.07 11.12
CA ILE A 65 28.03 31.63 10.69
C ILE A 65 27.57 30.42 11.53
N THR A 66 28.44 29.42 11.70
CA THR A 66 28.12 28.19 12.45
C THR A 66 27.84 28.48 13.93
N ASP A 67 28.65 29.31 14.58
CA ASP A 67 28.45 29.70 15.97
C ASP A 67 27.18 30.55 16.14
N GLY A 68 26.89 31.43 15.17
CA GLY A 68 25.63 32.18 15.11
C GLY A 68 24.42 31.25 15.00
N LEU A 69 24.44 30.30 14.05
CA LEU A 69 23.38 29.31 13.85
C LEU A 69 23.15 28.43 15.08
N ARG A 70 24.21 28.01 15.78
CA ARG A 70 24.10 27.29 17.05
C ARG A 70 23.45 28.12 18.16
N SER A 71 23.68 29.43 18.16
CA SER A 71 23.02 30.35 19.09
C SER A 71 21.53 30.46 18.77
N VAL A 72 21.16 30.55 17.47
CA VAL A 72 19.74 30.51 17.03
C VAL A 72 19.07 29.19 17.43
N LEU A 73 19.75 28.06 17.25
CA LEU A 73 19.23 26.74 17.65
C LEU A 73 18.91 26.70 19.15
N LYS A 74 19.83 27.22 19.97
CA LYS A 74 19.64 27.31 21.41
C LYS A 74 18.46 28.21 21.79
N GLU A 75 18.28 29.34 21.11
CA GLU A 75 17.12 30.22 21.34
C GLU A 75 15.79 29.51 21.07
N TRP A 76 15.71 28.69 20.01
CA TRP A 76 14.52 27.87 19.75
C TRP A 76 14.30 26.81 20.84
N GLN A 77 15.35 26.08 21.22
CA GLN A 77 15.28 25.02 22.24
C GLN A 77 14.90 25.57 23.62
N ASP A 78 15.40 26.75 23.98
CA ASP A 78 15.14 27.41 25.26
C ASP A 78 13.82 28.23 25.24
N GLY A 79 13.07 28.21 24.14
CA GLY A 79 11.83 28.99 23.96
C GLY A 79 12.02 30.50 23.99
N GLN A 80 13.24 30.99 23.73
CA GLN A 80 13.62 32.41 23.76
C GLN A 80 13.51 33.09 22.40
N PHE A 81 13.45 32.32 21.31
CA PHE A 81 13.34 32.84 19.96
C PHE A 81 12.07 33.71 19.80
N GLN A 82 12.24 34.95 19.37
CA GLN A 82 11.13 35.90 19.18
C GLN A 82 10.71 35.95 17.71
N VAL A 83 9.62 35.26 17.39
CA VAL A 83 8.97 35.30 16.07
C VAL A 83 8.50 36.72 15.75
N GLN A 84 8.78 37.18 14.53
CA GLN A 84 8.36 38.48 14.04
C GLN A 84 7.18 38.35 13.07
N LEU A 85 6.35 39.41 12.99
CA LEU A 85 5.20 39.46 12.06
C LEU A 85 5.61 39.28 10.59
N ASP A 86 6.82 39.71 10.24
CA ASP A 86 7.35 39.62 8.88
C ASP A 86 8.06 38.28 8.60
N ASP A 87 8.15 37.37 9.59
CA ASP A 87 8.71 36.03 9.39
C ASP A 87 7.66 35.16 8.65
N GLU A 88 7.87 34.97 7.33
CA GLU A 88 6.96 34.22 6.45
C GLU A 88 6.99 32.71 6.76
N ASP A 89 8.19 32.17 6.96
CA ASP A 89 8.49 30.76 7.12
C ASP A 89 9.69 30.57 8.06
N ILE A 90 9.96 29.33 8.46
CA ILE A 90 11.09 29.01 9.35
C ILE A 90 12.44 29.46 8.79
N HIS A 91 12.63 29.37 7.46
CA HIS A 91 13.88 29.75 6.81
C HIS A 91 14.15 31.26 6.95
N THR A 92 13.11 32.08 6.76
CA THR A 92 13.17 33.55 6.93
C THR A 92 13.44 33.90 8.39
N ALA A 93 12.77 33.23 9.33
CA ALA A 93 12.97 33.47 10.76
C ALA A 93 14.42 33.19 11.18
N ASN A 94 14.96 32.04 10.80
CA ASN A 94 16.33 31.64 11.12
C ASN A 94 17.38 32.55 10.44
N GLU A 95 17.18 32.91 9.17
CA GLU A 95 18.11 33.80 8.44
C GLU A 95 18.09 35.22 9.00
N ARG A 96 16.91 35.77 9.32
CA ARG A 96 16.77 37.06 10.01
C ARG A 96 17.54 37.02 11.31
N ARG A 97 17.28 36.03 12.16
CA ARG A 97 17.90 35.95 13.48
C ARG A 97 19.41 35.78 13.39
N LEU A 98 19.90 34.97 12.46
CA LEU A 98 21.32 34.85 12.18
C LEU A 98 21.92 36.22 11.82
N SER A 99 21.27 36.96 10.92
CA SER A 99 21.75 38.28 10.47
C SER A 99 21.76 39.32 11.59
N GLU A 100 20.81 39.26 12.54
CA GLU A 100 20.83 40.08 13.75
C GLU A 100 22.05 39.78 14.65
N LEU A 101 22.47 38.52 14.72
CA LEU A 101 23.60 38.08 15.53
C LEU A 101 24.97 38.38 14.90
N ILE A 102 25.10 38.20 13.58
CA ILE A 102 26.43 38.25 12.91
C ILE A 102 26.57 39.38 11.89
N GLY A 103 25.51 40.16 11.66
CA GLY A 103 25.46 41.28 10.73
C GLY A 103 25.31 40.83 9.26
N PRO A 104 25.76 41.66 8.30
CA PRO A 104 25.61 41.40 6.86
C PRO A 104 26.22 40.08 6.36
N LEU A 105 27.11 39.47 7.15
CA LEU A 105 27.68 38.16 6.85
C LEU A 105 26.60 37.07 6.70
N GLY A 106 25.47 37.18 7.43
CA GLY A 106 24.36 36.23 7.32
C GLY A 106 23.85 36.08 5.88
N GLY A 107 23.83 37.17 5.12
CA GLY A 107 23.40 37.15 3.71
C GLY A 107 24.30 36.37 2.77
N LYS A 108 25.56 36.06 3.16
CA LYS A 108 26.42 35.20 2.34
C LYS A 108 25.99 33.72 2.37
N LEU A 109 25.27 33.29 3.40
CA LEU A 109 24.88 31.88 3.56
C LEU A 109 23.95 31.39 2.45
N HIS A 110 23.14 32.30 1.87
CA HIS A 110 22.20 31.93 0.80
C HIS A 110 22.86 31.85 -0.60
N THR A 111 24.18 32.06 -0.71
CA THR A 111 24.89 32.05 -2.01
C THR A 111 24.71 30.72 -2.73
N GLY A 112 23.98 30.71 -3.84
CA GLY A 112 23.77 29.51 -4.67
C GLY A 112 22.73 28.52 -4.14
N ARG A 113 22.09 28.81 -3.01
CA ARG A 113 20.99 28.03 -2.43
C ARG A 113 19.65 28.59 -2.90
N SER A 114 18.62 27.76 -2.93
CA SER A 114 17.24 28.21 -3.12
C SER A 114 16.38 27.76 -1.94
N ARG A 115 15.19 28.34 -1.82
CA ARG A 115 14.19 27.81 -0.89
C ARG A 115 13.71 26.43 -1.32
N ASN A 116 13.71 26.16 -2.63
CA ASN A 116 13.16 24.92 -3.18
C ASN A 116 13.97 23.68 -2.78
N ASP A 117 15.31 23.73 -2.89
CA ASP A 117 16.17 22.63 -2.45
C ASP A 117 16.36 22.61 -0.93
N GLN A 118 16.33 23.78 -0.26
CA GLN A 118 16.38 23.88 1.19
C GLN A 118 15.17 23.20 1.85
N VAL A 119 13.94 23.60 1.51
CA VAL A 119 12.74 23.02 2.13
C VAL A 119 12.58 21.53 1.84
N ALA A 120 12.99 21.07 0.64
CA ALA A 120 12.98 19.65 0.30
C ALA A 120 14.01 18.86 1.14
N THR A 121 15.14 19.48 1.48
CA THR A 121 16.15 18.90 2.37
C THR A 121 15.62 18.80 3.80
N ASP A 122 15.08 19.90 4.31
CA ASP A 122 14.60 19.99 5.70
C ASP A 122 13.48 19.00 5.96
N MET A 123 12.53 18.87 5.04
CA MET A 123 11.44 17.88 5.18
C MET A 123 11.93 16.44 5.20
N ARG A 124 12.91 16.09 4.36
CA ARG A 124 13.46 14.73 4.35
C ARG A 124 14.25 14.44 5.61
N LEU A 125 15.04 15.39 6.09
CA LEU A 125 15.77 15.26 7.36
C LEU A 125 14.79 15.11 8.53
N TRP A 126 13.77 15.97 8.58
CA TRP A 126 12.74 15.91 9.61
C TRP A 126 12.03 14.56 9.59
N LEU A 127 11.57 14.11 8.42
CA LEU A 127 10.87 12.82 8.32
C LEU A 127 11.76 11.62 8.67
N LEU A 128 13.06 11.66 8.34
CA LEU A 128 14.00 10.61 8.74
C LEU A 128 14.15 10.54 10.26
N GLU A 129 14.19 11.68 10.94
CA GLU A 129 14.27 11.73 12.41
C GLU A 129 12.97 11.18 13.03
N GLU A 130 11.81 11.63 12.56
CA GLU A 130 10.50 11.15 13.06
C GLU A 130 10.26 9.66 12.76
N ALA A 131 10.72 9.16 11.60
CA ALA A 131 10.56 7.76 11.23
C ALA A 131 11.30 6.82 12.19
N LEU A 132 12.41 7.24 12.80
CA LEU A 132 13.12 6.44 13.81
C LEU A 132 12.29 6.25 15.08
N ASP A 133 11.63 7.31 15.54
CA ASP A 133 10.79 7.26 16.75
C ASP A 133 9.53 6.41 16.50
N ILE A 134 8.93 6.54 15.32
CA ILE A 134 7.82 5.70 14.87
C ILE A 134 8.24 4.23 14.77
N GLU A 135 9.41 3.95 14.20
CA GLU A 135 9.97 2.59 14.11
C GLU A 135 10.14 1.99 15.51
N ALA A 136 10.63 2.79 16.47
CA ALA A 136 10.78 2.37 17.86
C ALA A 136 9.43 2.06 18.52
N GLY A 137 8.42 2.91 18.33
CA GLY A 137 7.06 2.70 18.85
C GLY A 137 6.40 1.44 18.28
N LEU A 138 6.55 1.20 16.97
CA LEU A 138 6.02 0.00 16.33
C LEU A 138 6.70 -1.28 16.84
N LYS A 139 8.03 -1.25 17.01
CA LYS A 139 8.78 -2.35 17.63
C LYS A 139 8.35 -2.59 19.08
N ALA A 140 8.04 -1.54 19.84
CA ALA A 140 7.58 -1.66 21.23
C ALA A 140 6.20 -2.35 21.30
N LEU A 141 5.26 -1.95 20.44
CA LEU A 141 3.95 -2.60 20.31
C LEU A 141 4.07 -4.09 19.95
N ILE A 142 4.85 -4.42 18.91
CA ILE A 142 5.09 -5.81 18.49
C ILE A 142 5.68 -6.62 19.65
N ARG A 143 6.67 -6.07 20.36
CA ARG A 143 7.30 -6.73 21.51
C ARG A 143 6.28 -7.09 22.57
N VAL A 144 5.44 -6.13 22.98
CA VAL A 144 4.42 -6.34 24.02
C VAL A 144 3.42 -7.42 23.59
N MET A 145 2.98 -7.40 22.33
CA MET A 145 2.08 -8.45 21.80
C MET A 145 2.70 -9.84 21.87
N VAL A 146 3.96 -9.98 21.48
CA VAL A 146 4.69 -11.26 21.49
C VAL A 146 4.92 -11.75 22.91
N GLU A 147 5.31 -10.87 23.82
CA GLU A 147 5.52 -11.20 25.24
C GLU A 147 4.22 -11.64 25.91
N ARG A 148 3.09 -11.01 25.59
CA ARG A 148 1.77 -11.44 26.08
C ARG A 148 1.34 -12.75 25.46
N ALA A 149 1.51 -12.93 24.16
CA ALA A 149 1.20 -14.18 23.48
C ALA A 149 1.96 -15.38 24.10
N ASP A 150 3.22 -15.21 24.49
CA ASP A 150 3.97 -16.29 25.15
C ASP A 150 3.43 -16.62 26.55
N LYS A 151 3.06 -15.59 27.34
CA LYS A 151 2.51 -15.74 28.69
C LYS A 151 1.09 -16.32 28.71
N GLU A 152 0.31 -16.08 27.66
CA GLU A 152 -1.13 -16.31 27.62
C GLU A 152 -1.53 -17.38 26.58
N LYS A 153 -0.58 -18.20 26.13
CA LYS A 153 -0.79 -19.23 25.11
C LYS A 153 -1.78 -20.33 25.50
N ASP A 154 -2.09 -20.48 26.78
CA ASP A 154 -3.02 -21.50 27.28
C ASP A 154 -4.49 -21.09 27.15
N ILE A 155 -4.76 -19.81 26.90
CA ILE A 155 -6.13 -19.29 26.85
C ILE A 155 -6.74 -19.62 25.49
N ILE A 156 -7.90 -20.31 25.50
CA ILE A 156 -8.67 -20.66 24.31
C ILE A 156 -9.92 -19.78 24.25
N LEU A 157 -10.25 -19.33 23.05
CA LEU A 157 -11.48 -18.62 22.73
C LEU A 157 -12.07 -19.13 21.40
N PRO A 158 -13.34 -18.83 21.10
CA PRO A 158 -13.87 -19.04 19.75
C PRO A 158 -13.10 -18.18 18.75
N GLY A 159 -12.66 -18.77 17.63
CA GLY A 159 -12.27 -18.00 16.45
C GLY A 159 -13.51 -17.44 15.77
N TYR A 160 -13.39 -16.35 15.03
CA TYR A 160 -14.53 -15.70 14.38
C TYR A 160 -14.34 -15.54 12.88
N THR A 161 -15.38 -15.89 12.12
CA THR A 161 -15.58 -15.48 10.73
C THR A 161 -16.98 -14.89 10.62
N HIS A 162 -17.14 -13.73 9.97
CA HIS A 162 -18.42 -13.00 9.96
C HIS A 162 -19.00 -12.67 11.35
N LEU A 163 -18.13 -12.56 12.36
CA LEU A 163 -18.48 -12.45 13.78
C LEU A 163 -19.35 -13.62 14.30
N GLN A 164 -19.41 -14.73 13.56
CA GLN A 164 -19.97 -16.00 14.02
C GLN A 164 -18.87 -16.86 14.63
N ARG A 165 -19.23 -17.63 15.64
CA ARG A 165 -18.29 -18.55 16.30
C ARG A 165 -17.87 -19.62 15.30
N GLY A 166 -16.59 -19.64 14.99
CA GLY A 166 -15.91 -20.70 14.27
C GLY A 166 -15.14 -21.60 15.23
N GLN A 167 -14.11 -22.26 14.68
CA GLN A 167 -13.27 -23.20 15.41
C GLN A 167 -12.56 -22.54 16.61
N PRO A 168 -12.25 -23.30 17.67
CA PRO A 168 -11.47 -22.79 18.80
C PRO A 168 -10.07 -22.39 18.33
N ILE A 169 -9.57 -21.29 18.88
CA ILE A 169 -8.19 -20.82 18.68
C ILE A 169 -7.58 -20.44 20.02
N ARG A 170 -6.25 -20.31 20.07
CA ARG A 170 -5.54 -19.70 21.20
C ARG A 170 -5.62 -18.17 21.14
N TRP A 171 -5.82 -17.51 22.27
CA TRP A 171 -5.76 -16.03 22.38
C TRP A 171 -4.42 -15.49 21.87
N ALA A 172 -3.33 -16.15 22.22
CA ALA A 172 -2.00 -15.85 21.71
C ALA A 172 -1.93 -15.85 20.17
N HIS A 173 -2.68 -16.74 19.50
CA HIS A 173 -2.74 -16.80 18.05
C HIS A 173 -3.41 -15.54 17.45
N LEU A 174 -4.45 -15.02 18.10
CA LEU A 174 -5.07 -13.76 17.71
C LEU A 174 -4.12 -12.57 17.90
N LEU A 175 -3.47 -12.45 19.07
CA LEU A 175 -2.48 -11.39 19.32
C LEU A 175 -1.35 -11.42 18.28
N LEU A 176 -0.83 -12.61 17.97
CA LEU A 176 0.22 -12.77 16.98
C LEU A 176 -0.26 -12.42 15.57
N SER A 177 -1.53 -12.65 15.24
CA SER A 177 -2.08 -12.24 13.94
C SER A 177 -1.96 -10.73 13.70
N HIS A 178 -2.25 -9.92 14.73
CA HIS A 178 -2.05 -8.46 14.70
C HIS A 178 -0.57 -8.11 14.68
N ALA A 179 0.25 -8.80 15.48
CA ALA A 179 1.71 -8.61 15.47
C ALA A 179 2.34 -8.87 14.08
N PHE A 180 1.86 -9.85 13.30
CA PHE A 180 2.33 -10.10 11.93
C PHE A 180 1.96 -8.98 10.95
N SER A 181 0.78 -8.36 11.11
CA SER A 181 0.42 -7.15 10.36
C SER A 181 1.39 -6.01 10.67
N PHE A 182 1.65 -5.75 11.95
CA PHE A 182 2.58 -4.69 12.37
C PHE A 182 4.03 -4.96 11.98
N SER A 183 4.49 -6.21 11.99
CA SER A 183 5.82 -6.58 11.49
C SER A 183 5.96 -6.31 9.98
N SER A 184 4.87 -6.48 9.23
CA SER A 184 4.84 -6.13 7.81
C SER A 184 4.85 -4.61 7.59
N ASP A 185 4.18 -3.85 8.45
CA ASP A 185 4.25 -2.37 8.42
C ASP A 185 5.64 -1.86 8.80
N LEU A 186 6.31 -2.51 9.75
CA LEU A 186 7.69 -2.21 10.13
C LEU A 186 8.62 -2.41 8.95
N GLN A 187 8.48 -3.52 8.23
CA GLN A 187 9.25 -3.80 7.03
C GLN A 187 9.02 -2.71 5.95
N ARG A 188 7.76 -2.30 5.72
CA ARG A 188 7.43 -1.25 4.75
C ARG A 188 8.04 0.10 5.14
N LEU A 189 8.00 0.47 6.43
CA LEU A 189 8.64 1.69 6.93
C LEU A 189 10.14 1.66 6.66
N GLN A 190 10.81 0.56 6.99
CA GLN A 190 12.26 0.41 6.75
C GLN A 190 12.61 0.45 5.25
N GLN A 191 11.76 -0.11 4.40
CA GLN A 191 11.92 -0.07 2.94
C GLN A 191 11.73 1.33 2.35
N LEU A 192 11.00 2.22 3.03
CA LEU A 192 10.80 3.63 2.64
C LEU A 192 12.04 4.48 2.89
N ILE A 193 12.79 4.22 3.98
CA ILE A 193 13.92 5.04 4.42
C ILE A 193 14.92 5.37 3.30
N PRO A 194 15.39 4.43 2.45
CA PRO A 194 16.34 4.76 1.39
C PRO A 194 15.80 5.77 0.35
N ARG A 195 14.48 5.79 0.10
CA ARG A 195 13.83 6.73 -0.83
C ARG A 195 13.59 8.11 -0.20
N VAL A 196 13.40 8.17 1.12
CA VAL A 196 13.40 9.44 1.88
C VAL A 196 14.83 9.99 1.95
N SER A 197 15.83 9.12 2.13
CA SER A 197 17.24 9.46 2.36
C SER A 197 18.02 9.82 1.08
N VAL A 198 17.44 10.69 0.26
CA VAL A 198 18.05 11.25 -0.95
C VAL A 198 18.20 12.76 -0.78
N SER A 199 19.43 13.27 -0.78
CA SER A 199 19.73 14.69 -0.55
C SER A 199 19.43 15.57 -1.78
N PRO A 200 18.49 16.54 -1.69
CA PRO A 200 18.25 17.50 -2.77
C PRO A 200 19.12 18.76 -2.63
N LEU A 201 19.83 18.95 -1.51
CA LEU A 201 20.63 20.16 -1.28
C LEU A 201 21.70 20.33 -2.36
N GLY A 202 21.77 21.54 -2.95
CA GLY A 202 22.63 21.84 -4.10
C GLY A 202 21.93 21.68 -5.45
N CYS A 203 20.64 21.34 -5.48
CA CYS A 203 19.80 21.43 -6.70
C CYS A 203 19.40 22.88 -7.03
N GLY A 204 19.63 23.83 -6.13
CA GLY A 204 19.28 25.24 -6.33
C GLY A 204 17.78 25.39 -6.54
N ALA A 205 17.37 26.34 -7.38
CA ALA A 205 15.94 26.57 -7.63
C ALA A 205 15.30 25.48 -8.48
N LEU A 206 16.04 24.96 -9.47
CA LEU A 206 15.61 23.91 -10.41
C LEU A 206 16.75 23.38 -11.29
N ALA A 207 17.80 24.17 -11.54
CA ALA A 207 18.84 23.90 -12.55
C ALA A 207 20.20 23.46 -11.96
N GLY A 208 20.26 23.21 -10.66
CA GLY A 208 21.52 22.95 -9.95
C GLY A 208 22.16 24.21 -9.37
N ASN A 209 23.18 23.99 -8.53
CA ASN A 209 23.98 25.06 -7.93
C ASN A 209 25.08 25.54 -8.90
N PRO A 210 25.18 26.86 -9.19
CA PRO A 210 26.13 27.40 -10.18
C PRO A 210 27.56 27.52 -9.65
N PHE A 211 27.79 27.28 -8.36
CA PHE A 211 29.10 27.39 -7.70
C PHE A 211 29.76 26.04 -7.43
N VAL A 212 29.23 24.96 -8.02
CA VAL A 212 29.81 23.61 -8.01
C VAL A 212 30.09 23.11 -6.58
N VAL A 213 29.13 23.32 -5.68
CA VAL A 213 29.18 22.75 -4.33
C VAL A 213 29.28 21.22 -4.35
N ASP A 214 30.05 20.65 -3.42
CA ASP A 214 30.21 19.21 -3.29
C ASP A 214 28.95 18.58 -2.65
N ARG A 215 28.08 18.04 -3.49
CA ARG A 215 26.81 17.45 -3.07
C ARG A 215 26.96 16.11 -2.35
N GLU A 216 28.01 15.34 -2.66
CA GLU A 216 28.30 14.10 -1.92
C GLU A 216 28.76 14.42 -0.50
N PHE A 217 29.58 15.47 -0.33
CA PHE A 217 29.90 15.99 0.99
C PHE A 217 28.66 16.44 1.74
N LEU A 218 27.79 17.24 1.12
CA LEU A 218 26.54 17.70 1.76
C LEU A 218 25.66 16.54 2.21
N ALA A 219 25.47 15.53 1.34
CA ALA A 219 24.70 14.34 1.68
C ALA A 219 25.32 13.59 2.87
N LYS A 220 26.64 13.36 2.85
CA LYS A 220 27.35 12.68 3.94
C LYS A 220 27.30 13.46 5.26
N GLU A 221 27.50 14.78 5.20
CA GLU A 221 27.47 15.67 6.37
C GLU A 221 26.08 15.69 7.04
N LEU A 222 25.03 15.58 6.24
CA LEU A 222 23.64 15.56 6.72
C LEU A 222 23.11 14.16 7.04
N GLY A 223 23.86 13.10 6.72
CA GLY A 223 23.48 11.71 6.98
C GLY A 223 22.55 11.09 5.94
N PHE A 224 22.46 11.66 4.73
CA PHE A 224 21.73 11.06 3.61
C PHE A 224 22.49 9.86 3.01
N GLN A 225 21.74 8.90 2.45
CA GLN A 225 22.30 7.71 1.79
C GLN A 225 22.73 7.99 0.35
N SER A 226 22.11 8.95 -0.33
CA SER A 226 22.43 9.32 -1.70
C SER A 226 22.11 10.79 -2.00
N VAL A 227 22.42 11.24 -3.21
CA VAL A 227 22.08 12.57 -3.74
C VAL A 227 20.99 12.46 -4.80
N ALA A 228 20.19 13.52 -4.95
CA ALA A 228 19.24 13.60 -6.05
C ALA A 228 19.99 13.80 -7.38
N GLU A 229 19.89 12.86 -8.31
CA GLU A 229 20.65 12.89 -9.58
C GLU A 229 20.16 13.98 -10.56
N ASN A 230 18.92 14.40 -10.43
CA ASN A 230 18.31 15.41 -11.29
C ASN A 230 17.78 16.57 -10.44
N SER A 231 18.16 17.80 -10.77
CA SER A 231 17.77 18.98 -9.99
C SER A 231 16.30 19.35 -10.10
N LEU A 232 15.66 19.06 -11.25
CA LEU A 232 14.22 19.26 -11.39
C LEU A 232 13.46 18.29 -10.48
N TRP A 233 13.87 17.02 -10.49
CA TRP A 233 13.30 16.02 -9.59
C TRP A 233 13.59 16.36 -8.12
N GLY A 234 14.83 16.71 -7.76
CA GLY A 234 15.22 16.99 -6.37
C GLY A 234 14.38 18.08 -5.70
N VAL A 235 13.95 19.10 -6.45
CA VAL A 235 13.12 20.19 -5.90
C VAL A 235 11.62 19.98 -6.07
N GLY A 236 11.20 19.19 -7.08
CA GLY A 236 9.80 18.90 -7.36
C GLY A 236 9.24 17.66 -6.66
N ASP A 237 10.11 16.72 -6.24
CA ASP A 237 9.70 15.43 -5.70
C ASP A 237 9.03 15.54 -4.31
N ARG A 238 7.86 14.90 -4.18
CA ARG A 238 7.12 14.67 -2.93
C ARG A 238 6.59 13.24 -2.81
N ASP A 239 7.10 12.31 -3.61
CA ASP A 239 6.69 10.91 -3.56
C ASP A 239 6.97 10.32 -2.18
N PHE A 240 8.07 10.72 -1.53
CA PHE A 240 8.42 10.31 -0.17
C PHE A 240 7.35 10.69 0.88
N VAL A 241 6.65 11.82 0.69
CA VAL A 241 5.54 12.25 1.55
C VAL A 241 4.33 11.36 1.32
N VAL A 242 4.00 11.11 0.06
CA VAL A 242 2.89 10.21 -0.32
C VAL A 242 3.13 8.79 0.18
N GLU A 243 4.32 8.23 -0.02
CA GLU A 243 4.65 6.88 0.45
C GLU A 243 4.55 6.77 1.97
N PHE A 244 4.98 7.80 2.72
CA PHE A 244 4.81 7.83 4.17
C PHE A 244 3.33 7.91 4.58
N LEU A 245 2.53 8.73 3.91
CA LEU A 245 1.09 8.85 4.16
C LEU A 245 0.33 7.56 3.83
N MET A 246 0.72 6.86 2.75
CA MET A 246 0.18 5.56 2.37
C MET A 246 0.56 4.49 3.40
N TRP A 247 1.83 4.45 3.81
CA TRP A 247 2.30 3.57 4.87
C TRP A 247 1.52 3.80 6.18
N SER A 248 1.39 5.07 6.60
CA SER A 248 0.66 5.45 7.81
C SER A 248 -0.82 5.05 7.72
N SER A 249 -1.44 5.21 6.55
CA SER A 249 -2.84 4.83 6.32
C SER A 249 -3.05 3.32 6.48
N LEU A 250 -2.14 2.50 5.94
CA LEU A 250 -2.21 1.05 6.08
C LEU A 250 -1.95 0.60 7.53
N ALA A 251 -0.95 1.17 8.19
CA ALA A 251 -0.66 0.89 9.60
C ALA A 251 -1.86 1.24 10.49
N MET A 252 -2.49 2.40 10.26
CA MET A 252 -3.71 2.79 10.97
C MET A 252 -4.92 1.88 10.67
N THR A 253 -4.97 1.26 9.49
CA THR A 253 -6.00 0.26 9.15
C THR A 253 -5.80 -1.03 9.95
N HIS A 254 -4.56 -1.47 10.16
CA HIS A 254 -4.27 -2.60 11.04
C HIS A 254 -4.58 -2.26 12.51
N ILE A 255 -4.23 -1.05 12.96
CA ILE A 255 -4.62 -0.54 14.28
C ILE A 255 -6.14 -0.52 14.43
N SER A 256 -6.89 -0.06 13.42
CA SER A 256 -8.35 0.00 13.49
C SER A 256 -8.99 -1.39 13.59
N ARG A 257 -8.42 -2.40 12.90
CA ARG A 257 -8.87 -3.78 13.00
C ARG A 257 -8.65 -4.36 14.39
N MET A 258 -7.47 -4.16 14.97
CA MET A 258 -7.19 -4.55 16.36
C MET A 258 -8.13 -3.83 17.33
N ALA A 259 -8.37 -2.54 17.11
CA ALA A 259 -9.29 -1.76 17.92
C ALA A 259 -10.72 -2.31 17.85
N GLU A 260 -11.20 -2.70 16.66
CA GLU A 260 -12.52 -3.32 16.48
C GLU A 260 -12.68 -4.59 17.32
N ASP A 261 -11.71 -5.52 17.21
CA ASP A 261 -11.73 -6.77 17.97
C ASP A 261 -11.84 -6.48 19.48
N LEU A 262 -11.00 -5.58 19.99
CA LEU A 262 -10.97 -5.25 21.41
C LEU A 262 -12.19 -4.46 21.89
N ILE A 263 -12.77 -3.59 21.05
CA ILE A 263 -14.04 -2.92 21.35
C ILE A 263 -15.12 -3.98 21.54
N ILE A 264 -15.28 -4.89 20.58
CA ILE A 264 -16.27 -5.97 20.65
C ILE A 264 -16.02 -6.86 21.88
N TYR A 265 -14.78 -7.26 22.12
CA TYR A 265 -14.41 -8.14 23.23
C TYR A 265 -14.53 -7.49 24.61
N SER A 266 -14.57 -6.16 24.69
CA SER A 266 -14.81 -5.42 25.93
C SER A 266 -16.29 -5.15 26.24
N THR A 267 -17.20 -5.47 25.32
CA THR A 267 -18.65 -5.36 25.55
C THR A 267 -19.12 -6.27 26.69
N ALA A 268 -20.30 -6.00 27.26
CA ALA A 268 -20.86 -6.84 28.30
C ALA A 268 -21.27 -8.23 27.75
N GLU A 269 -21.66 -8.29 26.48
CA GLU A 269 -22.10 -9.49 25.76
C GLU A 269 -20.95 -10.48 25.55
N PHE A 270 -19.75 -10.00 25.23
CA PHE A 270 -18.56 -10.84 25.09
C PHE A 270 -17.81 -10.95 26.42
N GLY A 271 -17.44 -9.81 27.00
CA GLY A 271 -16.73 -9.72 28.28
C GLY A 271 -15.38 -10.44 28.29
N PHE A 272 -14.76 -10.65 27.14
CA PHE A 272 -13.49 -11.38 26.99
C PHE A 272 -12.31 -10.59 27.53
N VAL A 273 -12.36 -9.26 27.43
CA VAL A 273 -11.31 -8.39 27.95
C VAL A 273 -11.88 -7.27 28.81
N THR A 274 -11.05 -6.67 29.65
CA THR A 274 -11.36 -5.42 30.35
C THR A 274 -10.20 -4.47 30.21
N LEU A 275 -10.50 -3.26 29.74
CA LEU A 275 -9.51 -2.20 29.62
C LEU A 275 -9.15 -1.63 31.00
N SER A 276 -7.90 -1.25 31.16
CA SER A 276 -7.44 -0.55 32.35
C SER A 276 -8.05 0.86 32.42
N ASP A 277 -8.14 1.42 33.63
CA ASP A 277 -8.74 2.75 33.84
C ASP A 277 -7.95 3.85 33.14
N ALA A 278 -6.64 3.64 32.92
CA ALA A 278 -5.78 4.61 32.23
C ALA A 278 -6.14 4.78 30.74
N TYR A 279 -6.76 3.76 30.13
CA TYR A 279 -7.10 3.75 28.70
C TYR A 279 -8.61 3.58 28.44
N SER A 280 -9.44 3.76 29.47
CA SER A 280 -10.90 3.73 29.35
C SER A 280 -11.51 4.90 30.12
N THR A 281 -12.74 5.27 29.78
CA THR A 281 -13.52 6.21 30.59
C THR A 281 -14.66 5.51 31.28
N GLY A 282 -14.99 5.96 32.49
CA GLY A 282 -16.10 5.42 33.28
C GLY A 282 -17.34 6.30 33.22
N SER A 283 -18.51 5.71 33.52
CA SER A 283 -19.69 6.50 33.86
C SER A 283 -19.67 6.88 35.34
N SER A 284 -19.97 8.14 35.67
CA SER A 284 -20.14 8.60 37.05
C SER A 284 -21.34 7.95 37.76
N ILE A 285 -22.27 7.33 37.01
CA ILE A 285 -23.49 6.70 37.52
C ILE A 285 -23.38 5.17 37.52
N MET A 286 -22.67 4.58 36.55
CA MET A 286 -22.53 3.13 36.38
C MET A 286 -21.06 2.71 36.53
N PRO A 287 -20.60 2.33 37.74
CA PRO A 287 -19.19 2.08 38.02
C PRO A 287 -18.59 0.88 37.27
N GLN A 288 -19.43 -0.05 36.82
CA GLN A 288 -19.01 -1.21 36.00
C GLN A 288 -18.82 -0.87 34.52
N LYS A 289 -19.36 0.25 34.04
CA LYS A 289 -19.33 0.61 32.62
C LYS A 289 -18.00 1.29 32.28
N LYS A 290 -17.13 0.58 31.56
CA LYS A 290 -15.90 1.12 30.96
C LYS A 290 -16.07 1.29 29.46
N ASN A 291 -15.92 2.52 28.97
CA ASN A 291 -15.98 2.84 27.56
C ASN A 291 -14.59 2.69 26.92
N PRO A 292 -14.47 2.04 25.76
CA PRO A 292 -13.20 1.83 25.07
C PRO A 292 -12.75 3.05 24.25
N ASP A 293 -12.79 4.26 24.83
CA ASP A 293 -12.53 5.53 24.15
C ASP A 293 -11.18 5.56 23.42
N SER A 294 -10.14 4.98 24.03
CA SER A 294 -8.83 4.86 23.41
C SER A 294 -8.90 4.10 22.08
N LEU A 295 -9.59 2.95 22.06
CA LEU A 295 -9.77 2.12 20.87
C LEU A 295 -10.68 2.80 19.85
N GLU A 296 -11.75 3.47 20.28
CA GLU A 296 -12.63 4.22 19.38
C GLU A 296 -11.89 5.37 18.68
N LEU A 297 -11.02 6.08 19.41
CA LEU A 297 -10.15 7.11 18.85
C LEU A 297 -9.11 6.53 17.89
N LEU A 298 -8.50 5.39 18.21
CA LEU A 298 -7.59 4.67 17.30
C LEU A 298 -8.29 4.33 15.98
N ARG A 299 -9.51 3.76 16.05
CA ARG A 299 -10.35 3.46 14.89
C ARG A 299 -10.73 4.73 14.12
N GLY A 300 -11.19 5.79 14.79
CA GLY A 300 -11.58 7.05 14.13
C GLY A 300 -10.41 7.78 13.45
N LYS A 301 -9.22 7.75 14.07
CA LYS A 301 -8.01 8.39 13.51
C LYS A 301 -7.51 7.73 12.22
N SER A 302 -7.86 6.47 11.96
CA SER A 302 -7.57 5.82 10.67
C SER A 302 -8.14 6.59 9.48
N GLY A 303 -9.37 7.08 9.57
CA GLY A 303 -10.02 7.86 8.51
C GLY A 303 -9.35 9.22 8.29
N ARG A 304 -8.84 9.84 9.36
CA ARG A 304 -8.09 11.12 9.28
C ARG A 304 -6.79 10.95 8.48
N VAL A 305 -5.99 9.94 8.81
CA VAL A 305 -4.72 9.68 8.12
C VAL A 305 -4.94 9.31 6.65
N PHE A 306 -5.96 8.49 6.38
CA PHE A 306 -6.35 8.18 5.00
C PHE A 306 -6.79 9.44 4.23
N GLY A 307 -7.55 10.34 4.86
CA GLY A 307 -7.97 11.62 4.29
C GLY A 307 -6.78 12.52 3.92
N ASN A 308 -5.77 12.61 4.80
CA ASN A 308 -4.53 13.35 4.53
C ASN A 308 -3.80 12.79 3.30
N MET A 309 -3.70 11.46 3.20
CA MET A 309 -3.09 10.79 2.05
C MET A 309 -3.83 11.10 0.75
N ALA A 310 -5.15 10.89 0.74
CA ALA A 310 -5.99 11.13 -0.44
C ALA A 310 -5.97 12.62 -0.87
N GLY A 311 -6.01 13.53 0.10
CA GLY A 311 -5.94 14.97 -0.13
C GLY A 311 -4.62 15.38 -0.79
N PHE A 312 -3.49 15.02 -0.17
CA PHE A 312 -2.19 15.43 -0.70
C PHE A 312 -1.84 14.77 -2.04
N LEU A 313 -2.18 13.49 -2.23
CA LEU A 313 -2.02 12.83 -3.53
C LEU A 313 -2.81 13.56 -4.64
N THR A 314 -3.99 14.09 -4.30
CA THR A 314 -4.79 14.89 -5.22
C THR A 314 -4.16 16.26 -5.49
N THR A 315 -3.52 16.89 -4.49
CA THR A 315 -2.75 18.13 -4.69
C THR A 315 -1.60 17.93 -5.69
N LEU A 316 -0.92 16.78 -5.65
CA LEU A 316 0.18 16.48 -6.59
C LEU A 316 -0.30 16.20 -8.03
N LYS A 317 -1.55 15.75 -8.19
CA LYS A 317 -2.07 15.27 -9.46
C LYS A 317 -2.06 16.37 -10.53
N GLY A 318 -1.26 16.16 -11.56
CA GLY A 318 -1.23 17.03 -12.75
C GLY A 318 -0.49 18.35 -12.57
N LEU A 319 0.30 18.51 -11.50
CA LEU A 319 1.19 19.65 -11.36
C LEU A 319 2.21 19.68 -12.51
N PRO A 320 2.43 20.82 -13.18
CA PRO A 320 3.47 20.95 -14.19
C PRO A 320 4.84 20.93 -13.52
N SER A 321 5.87 20.48 -14.22
CA SER A 321 7.24 20.68 -13.73
C SER A 321 7.54 22.18 -13.56
N THR A 322 8.25 22.62 -12.52
CA THR A 322 9.01 21.83 -11.53
C THR A 322 8.52 22.06 -10.08
N TYR A 323 8.94 23.14 -9.44
CA TYR A 323 8.40 23.55 -8.14
C TYR A 323 7.20 24.48 -8.37
N ASN A 324 6.08 24.19 -7.71
CA ASN A 324 4.89 25.04 -7.68
C ASN A 324 4.51 25.28 -6.23
N LYS A 325 3.80 26.39 -5.97
CA LYS A 325 3.45 26.81 -4.61
C LYS A 325 2.51 25.81 -3.93
N ASP A 326 1.77 25.02 -4.70
CA ASP A 326 0.96 23.87 -4.26
C ASP A 326 1.76 22.88 -3.40
N LEU A 327 3.08 22.73 -3.66
CA LEU A 327 3.99 21.90 -2.86
C LEU A 327 4.25 22.46 -1.46
N GLN A 328 3.59 23.54 -1.03
CA GLN A 328 3.57 23.99 0.36
C GLN A 328 2.56 23.19 1.22
N GLU A 329 1.55 22.57 0.59
CA GLU A 329 0.51 21.74 1.23
C GLU A 329 1.01 20.33 1.62
N ASP A 330 2.30 20.08 1.50
CA ASP A 330 2.94 18.81 1.86
C ASP A 330 3.15 18.64 3.37
N LYS A 331 3.36 19.73 4.10
CA LYS A 331 3.75 19.74 5.52
C LYS A 331 2.60 19.43 6.46
N GLU A 332 1.49 20.15 6.34
CA GLU A 332 0.35 20.02 7.26
C GLU A 332 -0.19 18.56 7.33
N PRO A 333 -0.50 17.89 6.20
CA PRO A 333 -0.95 16.49 6.23
C PRO A 333 0.13 15.52 6.72
N LEU A 334 1.41 15.77 6.39
CA LEU A 334 2.53 14.94 6.84
C LEU A 334 2.72 15.04 8.36
N PHE A 335 2.77 16.26 8.88
CA PHE A 335 2.92 16.55 10.31
C PHE A 335 1.77 15.94 11.12
N ASP A 336 0.55 16.10 10.64
CA ASP A 336 -0.62 15.51 11.28
C ASP A 336 -0.60 13.97 11.27
N ALA A 337 -0.14 13.37 10.18
CA ALA A 337 -0.01 11.92 10.08
C ALA A 337 1.07 11.39 11.03
N VAL A 338 2.23 12.03 11.11
CA VAL A 338 3.32 11.70 12.05
C VAL A 338 2.83 11.78 13.50
N ASP A 339 2.20 12.89 13.90
CA ASP A 339 1.69 13.04 15.27
C ASP A 339 0.62 11.98 15.59
N THR A 340 -0.25 11.72 14.62
CA THR A 340 -1.34 10.75 14.78
C THR A 340 -0.82 9.33 14.91
N ILE A 341 0.09 8.88 14.04
CA ILE A 341 0.61 7.51 14.10
C ILE A 341 1.48 7.29 15.34
N SER A 342 2.35 8.25 15.69
CA SER A 342 3.19 8.18 16.89
C SER A 342 2.35 8.05 18.16
N ALA A 343 1.33 8.90 18.33
CA ALA A 343 0.43 8.79 19.48
C ALA A 343 -0.39 7.49 19.45
N SER A 344 -0.86 7.07 18.27
CA SER A 344 -1.67 5.85 18.12
C SER A 344 -0.90 4.59 18.50
N LEU A 345 0.38 4.50 18.15
CA LEU A 345 1.25 3.38 18.52
C LEU A 345 1.46 3.32 20.04
N GLN A 346 1.71 4.46 20.70
CA GLN A 346 1.87 4.52 22.16
C GLN A 346 0.58 4.13 22.90
N ILE A 347 -0.58 4.61 22.43
CA ILE A 347 -1.87 4.24 23.01
C ILE A 347 -2.17 2.75 22.79
N ALA A 348 -1.91 2.22 21.59
CA ALA A 348 -2.07 0.81 21.30
C ALA A 348 -1.17 -0.06 22.20
N GLU A 349 0.10 0.32 22.39
CA GLU A 349 1.03 -0.37 23.29
C GLU A 349 0.50 -0.36 24.73
N GLY A 350 0.03 0.80 25.20
CA GLY A 350 -0.56 0.96 26.52
C GLY A 350 -1.79 0.10 26.76
N VAL A 351 -2.71 0.06 25.78
CA VAL A 351 -3.90 -0.79 25.83
C VAL A 351 -3.52 -2.26 25.88
N ILE A 352 -2.67 -2.72 24.95
CA ILE A 352 -2.28 -4.14 24.88
C ILE A 352 -1.48 -4.56 26.11
N SER A 353 -0.61 -3.70 26.65
CA SER A 353 0.19 -4.03 27.83
C SER A 353 -0.62 -4.14 29.12
N THR A 354 -1.76 -3.44 29.21
CA THR A 354 -2.53 -3.32 30.46
C THR A 354 -3.91 -3.96 30.46
N LEU A 355 -4.46 -4.34 29.30
CA LEU A 355 -5.78 -4.98 29.26
C LEU A 355 -5.76 -6.33 30.00
N GLU A 356 -6.82 -6.58 30.76
CA GLU A 356 -7.06 -7.85 31.45
C GLU A 356 -7.82 -8.80 30.52
N VAL A 357 -7.43 -10.08 30.52
CA VAL A 357 -8.06 -11.15 29.72
C VAL A 357 -8.84 -12.07 30.64
N HIS A 358 -10.12 -12.30 30.32
CA HIS A 358 -11.03 -13.16 31.09
C HIS A 358 -11.07 -14.57 30.50
N ALA A 359 -10.03 -15.37 30.78
CA ALA A 359 -9.87 -16.71 30.22
C ALA A 359 -11.10 -17.62 30.42
N GLU A 360 -11.75 -17.55 31.59
CA GLU A 360 -12.95 -18.32 31.88
C GLU A 360 -14.14 -17.92 31.01
N LYS A 361 -14.33 -16.62 30.74
CA LYS A 361 -15.40 -16.15 29.86
C LYS A 361 -15.15 -16.54 28.41
N MET A 362 -13.90 -16.44 27.96
CA MET A 362 -13.50 -16.92 26.63
C MET A 362 -13.79 -18.41 26.47
N ARG A 363 -13.45 -19.22 27.48
CA ARG A 363 -13.73 -20.66 27.49
C ARG A 363 -15.22 -20.98 27.51
N GLN A 364 -16.01 -20.25 28.31
CA GLN A 364 -17.47 -20.41 28.38
C GLN A 364 -18.19 -20.05 27.07
N ALA A 365 -17.59 -19.21 26.23
CA ALA A 365 -18.14 -18.89 24.92
C ALA A 365 -17.96 -19.99 23.88
N LEU A 366 -17.15 -21.02 24.16
CA LEU A 366 -17.02 -22.19 23.31
C LEU A 366 -18.21 -23.14 23.52
N THR A 367 -18.86 -23.50 22.42
CA THR A 367 -20.03 -24.38 22.40
C THR A 367 -19.71 -25.62 21.58
N MET A 368 -20.33 -26.78 21.86
CA MET A 368 -19.90 -28.06 21.28
C MET A 368 -20.14 -28.17 19.76
N ASP A 369 -21.04 -27.37 19.22
CA ASP A 369 -21.31 -27.19 17.79
C ASP A 369 -20.09 -26.69 17.01
N VAL A 370 -19.18 -25.92 17.63
CA VAL A 370 -17.95 -25.47 16.95
C VAL A 370 -16.98 -26.63 16.63
N LEU A 371 -17.18 -27.80 17.26
CA LEU A 371 -16.44 -29.03 17.00
C LEU A 371 -17.12 -29.94 15.96
N ALA A 372 -18.20 -29.49 15.32
CA ALA A 372 -18.81 -30.21 14.20
C ALA A 372 -17.83 -30.41 13.03
N THR A 373 -16.89 -29.48 12.80
CA THR A 373 -15.83 -29.69 11.82
C THR A 373 -14.84 -30.76 12.27
N ASP A 374 -14.45 -30.77 13.55
CA ASP A 374 -13.58 -31.80 14.10
C ASP A 374 -14.23 -33.20 14.02
N LEU A 375 -15.57 -33.28 14.13
CA LEU A 375 -16.36 -34.49 13.90
C LEU A 375 -16.29 -34.97 12.44
N ALA A 376 -16.33 -34.06 11.47
CA ALA A 376 -16.13 -34.41 10.07
C ALA A 376 -14.70 -34.92 9.84
N ASP A 377 -13.70 -34.22 10.38
CA ASP A 377 -12.28 -34.60 10.25
C ASP A 377 -11.99 -35.97 10.86
N TYR A 378 -12.68 -36.36 11.94
CA TYR A 378 -12.58 -37.70 12.52
C TYR A 378 -12.90 -38.78 11.49
N LEU A 379 -13.99 -38.62 10.73
CA LEU A 379 -14.38 -39.58 9.69
C LEU A 379 -13.44 -39.52 8.48
N VAL A 380 -12.91 -38.34 8.14
CA VAL A 380 -11.90 -38.21 7.07
C VAL A 380 -10.66 -39.02 7.41
N ARG A 381 -10.20 -38.97 8.67
CA ARG A 381 -9.07 -39.79 9.13
C ARG A 381 -9.34 -41.29 9.08
N LYS A 382 -10.61 -41.70 9.01
CA LYS A 382 -11.05 -43.09 8.77
C LYS A 382 -11.27 -43.44 7.31
N GLY A 383 -10.89 -42.55 6.38
CA GLY A 383 -10.91 -42.80 4.95
C GLY A 383 -12.21 -42.41 4.24
N ILE A 384 -13.15 -41.74 4.93
CA ILE A 384 -14.39 -41.27 4.31
C ILE A 384 -14.13 -39.94 3.58
N PRO A 385 -14.57 -39.76 2.32
CA PRO A 385 -14.41 -38.51 1.59
C PRO A 385 -15.04 -37.30 2.31
N PHE A 386 -14.34 -36.16 2.34
CA PHE A 386 -14.74 -34.98 3.12
C PHE A 386 -16.19 -34.52 2.88
N ARG A 387 -16.65 -34.46 1.61
CA ARG A 387 -18.03 -34.06 1.29
C ARG A 387 -19.07 -34.93 2.01
N GLU A 388 -18.82 -36.23 2.08
CA GLU A 388 -19.70 -37.17 2.79
C GLU A 388 -19.63 -36.94 4.30
N THR A 389 -18.43 -36.75 4.87
CA THR A 389 -18.27 -36.48 6.31
C THR A 389 -18.93 -35.16 6.74
N HIS A 390 -18.91 -34.13 5.89
CA HIS A 390 -19.57 -32.86 6.15
C HIS A 390 -21.09 -33.03 6.21
N HIS A 391 -21.68 -33.79 5.27
CA HIS A 391 -23.10 -34.14 5.34
C HIS A 391 -23.44 -34.98 6.59
N ILE A 392 -22.58 -35.93 6.97
CA ILE A 392 -22.76 -36.74 8.17
C ILE A 392 -22.72 -35.87 9.43
N SER A 393 -21.73 -34.97 9.54
CA SER A 393 -21.61 -34.03 10.65
C SER A 393 -22.81 -33.09 10.73
N GLY A 394 -23.27 -32.54 9.60
CA GLY A 394 -24.50 -31.73 9.56
C GLY A 394 -25.75 -32.49 10.04
N ARG A 395 -25.87 -33.79 9.72
CA ARG A 395 -26.95 -34.64 10.25
C ARG A 395 -26.79 -34.92 11.74
N ALA A 396 -25.56 -35.02 12.26
CA ALA A 396 -25.32 -35.16 13.69
C ALA A 396 -25.74 -33.89 14.45
N VAL A 397 -25.42 -32.70 13.93
CA VAL A 397 -25.89 -31.42 14.47
C VAL A 397 -27.42 -31.37 14.47
N ALA A 398 -28.06 -31.67 13.34
CA ALA A 398 -29.52 -31.71 13.25
C ALA A 398 -30.16 -32.73 14.22
N MET A 399 -29.52 -33.88 14.44
CA MET A 399 -29.97 -34.88 15.40
C MET A 399 -29.89 -34.34 16.83
N ALA A 400 -28.78 -33.71 17.22
CA ALA A 400 -28.61 -33.09 18.53
C ALA A 400 -29.66 -32.00 18.78
N GLU A 401 -29.89 -31.11 17.79
CA GLU A 401 -30.93 -30.08 17.85
C GLU A 401 -32.34 -30.69 18.01
N SER A 402 -32.67 -31.73 17.24
CA SER A 402 -33.98 -32.39 17.31
C SER A 402 -34.24 -33.03 18.69
N ARG A 403 -33.18 -33.51 19.35
CA ARG A 403 -33.22 -34.08 20.69
C ARG A 403 -33.05 -33.05 21.80
N LYS A 404 -32.81 -31.79 21.43
CA LYS A 404 -32.54 -30.67 22.36
C LYS A 404 -31.37 -30.98 23.31
N CYS A 405 -30.34 -31.63 22.79
CA CYS A 405 -29.10 -31.95 23.49
C CYS A 405 -27.90 -31.33 22.76
N GLN A 406 -26.74 -31.30 23.41
CA GLN A 406 -25.48 -30.90 22.80
C GLN A 406 -24.92 -32.02 21.91
N LEU A 407 -24.02 -31.66 20.99
CA LEU A 407 -23.43 -32.61 20.04
C LEU A 407 -22.64 -33.72 20.76
N ASN A 408 -22.01 -33.41 21.90
CA ASN A 408 -21.26 -34.37 22.72
C ASN A 408 -22.15 -35.28 23.59
N GLU A 409 -23.45 -34.99 23.70
CA GLU A 409 -24.42 -35.79 24.48
C GLU A 409 -25.08 -36.90 23.64
N LEU A 410 -24.86 -36.92 22.32
CA LEU A 410 -25.28 -38.02 21.46
C LEU A 410 -24.51 -39.29 21.83
N THR A 411 -25.21 -40.44 21.90
CA THR A 411 -24.58 -41.73 22.22
C THR A 411 -23.74 -42.25 21.05
N VAL A 412 -22.83 -43.19 21.32
CA VAL A 412 -22.05 -43.85 20.26
C VAL A 412 -22.98 -44.55 19.27
N GLU A 413 -24.08 -45.13 19.74
CA GLU A 413 -25.13 -45.74 18.93
C GLU A 413 -25.82 -44.73 18.01
N ASP A 414 -26.06 -43.51 18.50
CA ASP A 414 -26.59 -42.42 17.68
C ASP A 414 -25.63 -42.05 16.56
N PHE A 415 -24.34 -41.92 16.85
CA PHE A 415 -23.31 -41.69 15.82
C PHE A 415 -23.22 -42.88 14.84
N LYS A 416 -23.20 -44.12 15.34
CA LYS A 416 -23.19 -45.34 14.50
C LYS A 416 -24.42 -45.44 13.59
N SER A 417 -25.57 -44.90 14.01
CA SER A 417 -26.76 -44.81 13.16
C SER A 417 -26.59 -43.87 11.97
N LEU A 418 -25.69 -42.89 12.06
CA LEU A 418 -25.35 -41.95 10.98
C LEU A 418 -24.25 -42.50 10.06
N ASN A 419 -23.26 -43.20 10.61
CA ASN A 419 -22.21 -43.91 9.86
C ASN A 419 -21.55 -45.00 10.70
N SER A 420 -21.34 -46.19 10.15
CA SER A 420 -20.78 -47.34 10.87
C SER A 420 -19.30 -47.19 11.27
N ASN A 421 -18.57 -46.20 10.72
CA ASN A 421 -17.17 -45.96 11.05
C ASN A 421 -16.96 -45.18 12.36
N PHE A 422 -18.03 -44.68 13.00
CA PHE A 422 -17.92 -44.13 14.34
C PHE A 422 -17.65 -45.24 15.36
N SER A 423 -16.66 -45.02 16.23
CA SER A 423 -16.32 -45.91 17.35
C SER A 423 -16.37 -45.18 18.68
N ASP A 424 -16.09 -45.91 19.76
CA ASP A 424 -16.28 -45.42 21.13
C ASP A 424 -15.36 -44.22 21.48
N ASP A 425 -14.28 -44.03 20.72
CA ASP A 425 -13.36 -42.87 20.76
C ASP A 425 -13.96 -41.57 20.19
N ILE A 426 -15.21 -41.59 19.69
CA ILE A 426 -15.86 -40.41 19.12
C ILE A 426 -15.98 -39.26 20.14
N HIS A 427 -16.12 -39.59 21.42
CA HIS A 427 -16.23 -38.57 22.46
C HIS A 427 -14.94 -37.78 22.68
N ASP A 428 -13.78 -38.32 22.28
CA ASP A 428 -12.47 -37.64 22.33
C ASP A 428 -12.39 -36.46 21.33
N VAL A 429 -13.31 -36.40 20.37
CA VAL A 429 -13.43 -35.27 19.45
C VAL A 429 -13.90 -34.00 20.19
N PHE A 430 -14.74 -34.17 21.22
CA PHE A 430 -15.39 -33.07 21.95
C PHE A 430 -14.51 -32.45 23.05
N ASP A 431 -13.25 -32.22 22.72
CA ASP A 431 -12.27 -31.53 23.55
C ASP A 431 -11.68 -30.34 22.77
N PHE A 432 -11.89 -29.13 23.30
CA PHE A 432 -11.38 -27.89 22.73
C PHE A 432 -9.85 -27.84 22.70
N GLU A 433 -9.16 -28.39 23.71
CA GLU A 433 -7.70 -28.42 23.75
C GLU A 433 -7.18 -29.38 22.66
N ALA A 434 -7.77 -30.56 22.55
CA ALA A 434 -7.43 -31.50 21.48
C ALA A 434 -7.70 -30.90 20.09
N SER A 435 -8.78 -30.12 19.94
CA SER A 435 -9.10 -29.38 18.72
C SER A 435 -7.95 -28.42 18.35
N VAL A 436 -7.56 -27.50 19.23
CA VAL A 436 -6.47 -26.55 18.93
C VAL A 436 -5.14 -27.27 18.66
N GLU A 437 -4.83 -28.33 19.40
CA GLU A 437 -3.57 -29.07 19.23
C GLU A 437 -3.47 -29.83 17.90
N ARG A 438 -4.59 -30.31 17.36
CA ARG A 438 -4.63 -30.95 16.03
C ARG A 438 -4.26 -29.99 14.88
N ARG A 439 -4.38 -28.68 15.08
CA ARG A 439 -4.06 -27.64 14.07
C ARG A 439 -2.56 -27.31 14.10
N GLU A 440 -1.72 -28.32 13.85
CA GLU A 440 -0.27 -28.24 13.97
C GLU A 440 0.50 -27.96 12.67
N SER A 441 -0.21 -27.70 11.56
CA SER A 441 0.44 -27.18 10.35
C SER A 441 1.00 -25.78 10.59
N ILE A 442 2.04 -25.38 9.84
CA ILE A 442 2.64 -24.05 9.96
C ILE A 442 1.56 -22.97 9.77
N GLY A 443 1.48 -22.05 10.73
CA GLY A 443 0.44 -21.02 10.79
C GLY A 443 -0.81 -21.42 11.58
N GLY A 444 -0.89 -22.66 12.06
CA GLY A 444 -1.97 -23.16 12.90
C GLY A 444 -1.92 -22.63 14.34
N THR A 445 -2.95 -23.00 15.11
CA THR A 445 -3.19 -22.49 16.47
C THR A 445 -2.73 -23.42 17.58
N SER A 446 -2.10 -24.57 17.26
CA SER A 446 -1.52 -25.44 18.29
C SER A 446 -0.39 -24.74 19.04
N ARG A 447 -0.12 -25.17 20.29
CA ARG A 447 0.94 -24.60 21.13
C ARG A 447 2.29 -24.59 20.41
N LYS A 448 2.64 -25.73 19.80
CA LYS A 448 3.86 -25.90 19.00
C LYS A 448 3.96 -24.86 17.88
N MET A 449 2.86 -24.52 17.23
CA MET A 449 2.83 -23.53 16.15
C MET A 449 2.82 -22.09 16.65
N VAL A 450 2.18 -21.82 17.80
CA VAL A 450 2.25 -20.51 18.48
C VAL A 450 3.68 -20.23 18.95
N ASP A 451 4.37 -21.21 19.56
CA ASP A 451 5.78 -21.08 19.96
C ASP A 451 6.68 -20.80 18.73
N ARG A 452 6.40 -21.46 17.59
CA ARG A 452 7.09 -21.16 16.33
C ARG A 452 6.84 -19.73 15.87
N GLN A 453 5.60 -19.25 15.91
CA GLN A 453 5.25 -17.87 15.53
C GLN A 453 5.96 -16.84 16.42
N ILE A 454 5.99 -17.05 17.73
CA ILE A 454 6.74 -16.23 18.70
C ILE A 454 8.24 -16.21 18.35
N ALA A 455 8.83 -17.37 18.08
CA ALA A 455 10.23 -17.47 17.68
C ALA A 455 10.52 -16.71 16.38
N THR A 456 9.63 -16.80 15.39
CA THR A 456 9.74 -16.04 14.13
C THR A 456 9.73 -14.54 14.38
N GLN A 457 8.81 -14.02 15.21
CA GLN A 457 8.75 -12.60 15.54
C GLN A 457 10.00 -12.11 16.28
N ASN A 458 10.45 -12.88 17.29
CA ASN A 458 11.67 -12.58 18.03
C ASN A 458 12.92 -12.55 17.14
N LEU A 459 13.03 -13.46 16.16
CA LEU A 459 14.13 -13.48 15.20
C LEU A 459 14.14 -12.24 14.30
N THR A 460 12.97 -11.81 13.81
CA THR A 460 12.83 -10.57 13.04
C THR A 460 13.32 -9.37 13.85
N MET A 461 12.84 -9.23 15.09
CA MET A 461 13.27 -8.15 15.98
C MET A 461 14.78 -8.20 16.32
N ALA A 462 15.36 -9.39 16.45
CA ALA A 462 16.78 -9.57 16.71
C ALA A 462 17.65 -9.18 15.52
N ARG A 463 17.23 -9.53 14.29
CA ARG A 463 17.92 -9.13 13.05
C ARG A 463 18.00 -7.61 12.93
N ASP A 464 16.91 -6.92 13.26
CA ASP A 464 16.87 -5.45 13.25
C ASP A 464 17.83 -4.84 14.28
N ARG A 465 17.90 -5.40 15.50
CA ARG A 465 18.88 -4.94 16.52
C ARG A 465 20.32 -5.12 16.05
N LEU A 466 20.63 -6.25 15.42
CA LEU A 466 21.95 -6.52 14.84
C LEU A 466 22.28 -5.56 13.69
N ALA A 467 21.31 -5.25 12.82
CA ALA A 467 21.48 -4.28 11.75
C ALA A 467 21.75 -2.87 12.31
N ALA A 468 21.00 -2.44 13.33
CA ALA A 468 21.18 -1.16 14.00
C ALA A 468 22.56 -1.06 14.70
N MET A 469 22.99 -2.11 15.41
CA MET A 469 24.32 -2.16 16.02
C MET A 469 25.45 -2.08 14.98
N ARG A 470 25.30 -2.74 13.83
CA ARG A 470 26.26 -2.66 12.72
C ARG A 470 26.33 -1.26 12.12
N ALA A 471 25.20 -0.58 11.99
CA ALA A 471 25.14 0.81 11.53
C ALA A 471 25.84 1.77 12.52
N GLN A 472 25.65 1.58 13.83
CA GLN A 472 26.30 2.38 14.87
C GLN A 472 27.81 2.10 15.01
N SER A 473 28.26 0.89 14.68
CA SER A 473 29.67 0.46 14.82
C SER A 473 30.59 0.94 13.69
N GLY A 474 30.11 1.79 12.78
CA GLY A 474 30.96 2.47 11.79
C GLY A 474 31.62 1.60 10.72
N ASN A 475 31.20 0.33 10.56
CA ASN A 475 31.77 -0.54 9.54
C ASN A 475 31.01 -0.38 8.21
N THR A 476 31.19 0.78 7.56
CA THR A 476 30.75 1.00 6.18
C THR A 476 31.64 0.21 5.23
N THR A 477 31.36 -1.08 5.09
CA THR A 477 31.68 -1.84 3.87
C THR A 477 30.38 -2.21 3.18
N THR A 478 29.78 -1.23 2.52
CA THR A 478 28.86 -1.50 1.41
C THR A 478 29.71 -1.87 0.19
N PRO A 479 29.43 -2.97 -0.53
CA PRO A 479 30.14 -3.27 -1.75
C PRO A 479 29.69 -2.29 -2.84
N SER A 480 30.45 -1.21 -3.02
CA SER A 480 30.33 -0.35 -4.18
C SER A 480 30.85 -1.10 -5.40
N TYR A 481 29.99 -1.29 -6.39
CA TYR A 481 30.44 -1.60 -7.75
C TYR A 481 31.20 -0.38 -8.28
N PRO A 482 32.45 -0.50 -8.74
CA PRO A 482 33.21 0.65 -9.21
C PRO A 482 32.78 0.99 -10.64
N THR A 483 32.00 2.06 -10.81
CA THR A 483 31.95 2.84 -12.05
C THR A 483 33.21 3.69 -12.11
N GLN A 484 34.23 3.19 -12.82
CA GLN A 484 35.39 4.00 -13.18
C GLN A 484 34.99 5.00 -14.27
N ALA A 485 34.94 6.27 -13.90
CA ALA A 485 35.08 7.38 -14.85
C ALA A 485 36.56 7.49 -15.25
N SER A 486 36.85 7.39 -16.54
CA SER A 486 38.10 7.87 -17.12
C SER A 486 37.78 9.04 -18.05
N GLY A 487 38.22 10.24 -17.67
CA GLY A 487 38.23 11.40 -18.57
C GLY A 487 39.23 11.22 -19.71
N GLY A 488 38.96 11.89 -20.83
CA GLY A 488 39.90 12.00 -21.94
C GLY A 488 39.25 12.37 -23.27
N THR A 489 39.22 13.68 -23.55
CA THR A 489 39.58 14.35 -24.82
C THR A 489 39.21 13.75 -26.19
N SER A 490 38.73 14.67 -27.05
CA SER A 490 38.40 14.53 -28.47
C SER A 490 39.36 13.69 -29.33
N GLY A 491 38.82 12.92 -30.27
CA GLY A 491 39.56 12.45 -31.44
C GLY A 491 38.88 11.33 -32.25
N GLY A 492 38.33 11.69 -33.42
CA GLY A 492 38.47 10.95 -34.70
C GLY A 492 38.05 9.48 -34.83
N TYR A 493 37.11 9.23 -35.75
CA TYR A 493 36.90 7.95 -36.45
C TYR A 493 38.22 7.34 -36.98
N GLN A 494 38.44 6.03 -36.78
CA GLN A 494 38.78 5.01 -37.81
C GLN A 494 39.26 3.68 -37.21
N GLY A 495 38.85 2.55 -37.84
CA GLY A 495 39.70 1.36 -37.94
C GLY A 495 39.26 0.08 -37.21
N ARG A 496 38.61 -0.84 -37.94
CA ARG A 496 38.46 -2.27 -37.61
C ARG A 496 39.81 -2.94 -37.27
N ARG A 497 39.79 -3.88 -36.31
CA ARG A 497 40.51 -5.16 -36.41
C ARG A 497 39.69 -6.32 -35.81
N ALA A 498 39.71 -7.45 -36.52
CA ALA A 498 38.92 -8.64 -36.30
C ALA A 498 39.49 -9.53 -35.16
N ASN A 499 38.60 -10.20 -34.45
CA ASN A 499 38.92 -11.13 -33.37
C ASN A 499 39.41 -12.49 -33.94
N PRO A 500 40.58 -13.03 -33.53
CA PRO A 500 41.21 -14.19 -34.19
C PRO A 500 40.78 -15.57 -33.68
N TYR A 501 39.63 -15.69 -33.00
CA TYR A 501 39.18 -16.95 -32.37
C TYR A 501 37.90 -17.55 -32.96
N ALA A 502 37.51 -17.15 -34.16
CA ALA A 502 36.37 -17.75 -34.85
C ALA A 502 36.85 -18.73 -35.93
N GLN A 503 37.25 -19.94 -35.53
CA GLN A 503 37.20 -21.11 -36.44
C GLN A 503 37.35 -22.43 -35.66
N GLN A 504 36.50 -23.39 -36.07
CA GLN A 504 36.43 -24.82 -35.73
C GLN A 504 35.67 -25.20 -34.45
N ASP A 505 34.36 -25.43 -34.60
CA ASP A 505 33.86 -26.81 -34.68
C ASP A 505 32.48 -26.85 -35.35
N ASP A 506 32.47 -27.30 -36.61
CA ASP A 506 31.27 -27.64 -37.39
C ASP A 506 30.76 -29.02 -36.94
N ARG A 507 29.68 -29.03 -36.15
CA ARG A 507 28.71 -30.12 -36.17
C ARG A 507 27.30 -29.54 -36.22
N ALA A 508 26.73 -29.58 -37.41
CA ALA A 508 25.35 -29.24 -37.69
C ALA A 508 24.42 -30.01 -36.75
N TYR A 509 23.77 -29.29 -35.84
CA TYR A 509 22.53 -29.73 -35.23
C TYR A 509 21.42 -29.32 -36.19
N GLU A 510 20.88 -30.30 -36.91
CA GLU A 510 19.66 -30.16 -37.69
C GLU A 510 18.56 -29.61 -36.78
N MET A 511 18.10 -28.39 -37.06
CA MET A 511 16.81 -27.94 -36.59
C MET A 511 15.75 -28.75 -37.33
N SER A 512 15.17 -29.74 -36.65
CA SER A 512 13.97 -30.41 -37.13
C SER A 512 12.89 -29.38 -37.41
N GLU A 513 12.41 -29.37 -38.66
CA GLU A 513 11.27 -28.60 -39.13
C GLU A 513 10.09 -28.73 -38.16
N VAL A 514 9.73 -27.64 -37.50
CA VAL A 514 8.39 -27.50 -36.91
C VAL A 514 7.45 -27.26 -38.08
N LYS A 515 6.61 -28.25 -38.37
CA LYS A 515 5.51 -28.13 -39.32
C LYS A 515 4.64 -26.94 -38.92
N ASP A 516 4.59 -25.98 -39.82
CA ASP A 516 3.64 -24.88 -39.87
C ASP A 516 2.22 -25.45 -40.04
N ASP A 517 1.36 -25.29 -39.03
CA ASP A 517 -0.09 -25.42 -39.16
C ASP A 517 -0.70 -24.00 -39.10
N GLY A 518 -0.28 -23.16 -40.04
CA GLY A 518 -0.52 -21.71 -40.12
C GLY A 518 -1.96 -21.25 -40.35
N GLY A 519 -2.97 -22.09 -40.12
CA GLY A 519 -4.39 -21.71 -40.25
C GLY A 519 -5.11 -21.42 -38.93
N SER A 520 -4.79 -22.18 -37.87
CA SER A 520 -5.68 -22.29 -36.71
C SER A 520 -5.47 -21.18 -35.66
N MET A 521 -4.22 -20.77 -35.41
CA MET A 521 -3.90 -19.85 -34.31
C MET A 521 -4.10 -18.36 -34.67
N ALA A 522 -3.88 -17.99 -35.93
CA ALA A 522 -4.16 -16.63 -36.41
C ALA A 522 -5.67 -16.31 -36.34
N ALA A 523 -6.52 -17.27 -36.71
CA ALA A 523 -7.97 -17.16 -36.58
C ALA A 523 -8.40 -17.00 -35.11
N PHE A 524 -7.76 -17.74 -34.19
CA PHE A 524 -8.01 -17.62 -32.75
C PHE A 524 -7.66 -16.24 -32.20
N TYR A 525 -6.48 -15.69 -32.52
CA TYR A 525 -6.11 -14.35 -32.06
C TYR A 525 -7.00 -13.26 -32.65
N SER A 526 -7.44 -13.41 -33.91
CA SER A 526 -8.41 -12.51 -34.53
C SER A 526 -9.75 -12.53 -33.79
N GLU A 527 -10.24 -13.72 -33.40
CA GLU A 527 -11.47 -13.87 -32.62
C GLU A 527 -11.34 -13.26 -31.22
N ILE A 528 -10.21 -13.48 -30.54
CA ILE A 528 -9.92 -12.85 -29.24
C ILE A 528 -9.90 -11.32 -29.34
N SER A 529 -9.28 -10.76 -30.38
CA SER A 529 -9.26 -9.31 -30.62
C SER A 529 -10.68 -8.77 -30.85
N SER A 530 -11.47 -9.47 -31.67
CA SER A 530 -12.87 -9.09 -31.92
C SER A 530 -13.74 -9.14 -30.66
N LEU A 531 -13.53 -10.13 -29.80
CA LEU A 531 -14.19 -10.21 -28.49
C LEU A 531 -13.79 -9.07 -27.56
N GLN A 532 -12.52 -8.67 -27.56
CA GLN A 532 -12.04 -7.53 -26.77
C GLN A 532 -12.65 -6.20 -27.25
N ASP A 533 -12.81 -6.01 -28.56
CA ASP A 533 -13.49 -4.83 -29.11
C ASP A 533 -14.99 -4.81 -28.80
N SER A 534 -15.63 -5.99 -28.83
CA SER A 534 -17.02 -6.18 -28.43
C SER A 534 -17.22 -5.88 -26.94
N LEU A 535 -16.28 -6.30 -26.08
CA LEU A 535 -16.27 -5.96 -24.64
C LEU A 535 -16.08 -4.46 -24.40
N ARG A 536 -15.22 -3.78 -25.17
CA ARG A 536 -15.07 -2.33 -25.09
C ARG A 536 -16.39 -1.63 -25.43
N THR A 537 -17.01 -2.04 -26.53
CA THR A 537 -18.33 -1.52 -26.95
C THR A 537 -19.41 -1.74 -25.90
N PHE A 538 -19.41 -2.91 -25.26
CA PHE A 538 -20.32 -3.23 -24.17
C PHE A 538 -20.12 -2.28 -22.97
N ASN A 539 -18.88 -2.07 -22.53
CA ASN A 539 -18.58 -1.15 -21.43
C ASN A 539 -18.93 0.31 -21.76
N ASP A 540 -18.68 0.75 -23.00
CA ASP A 540 -19.05 2.08 -23.47
C ASP A 540 -20.59 2.28 -23.45
N ASN A 541 -21.35 1.25 -23.84
CA ASN A 541 -22.81 1.30 -23.74
C ASN A 541 -23.28 1.38 -22.30
N VAL A 542 -22.70 0.58 -21.39
CA VAL A 542 -23.01 0.62 -19.95
C VAL A 542 -22.73 1.99 -19.35
N ALA A 543 -21.62 2.64 -19.73
CA ALA A 543 -21.32 4.00 -19.29
C ALA A 543 -22.37 5.01 -19.79
N ARG A 544 -22.77 4.91 -21.07
CA ARG A 544 -23.81 5.77 -21.66
C ARG A 544 -25.19 5.54 -21.03
N ILE A 545 -25.51 4.31 -20.66
CA ILE A 545 -26.71 3.96 -19.90
C ILE A 545 -26.67 4.69 -18.56
N GLY A 546 -25.56 4.62 -17.81
CA GLY A 546 -25.40 5.36 -16.54
C GLY A 546 -25.58 6.88 -16.67
N ASP A 547 -25.07 7.47 -17.75
CA ASP A 547 -25.24 8.90 -18.05
C ASP A 547 -26.70 9.26 -18.36
N LEU A 548 -27.40 8.45 -19.17
CA LEU A 548 -28.80 8.67 -19.51
C LEU A 548 -29.71 8.48 -18.29
N HIS A 549 -29.43 7.48 -17.45
CA HIS A 549 -30.08 7.27 -16.16
C HIS A 549 -29.93 8.51 -15.26
N SER A 550 -28.73 9.08 -15.18
CA SER A 550 -28.47 10.29 -14.40
C SER A 550 -29.19 11.52 -14.97
N ARG A 551 -29.29 11.65 -16.30
CA ARG A 551 -30.05 12.75 -16.96
C ARG A 551 -31.56 12.59 -16.78
N SER A 552 -32.08 11.37 -16.85
CA SER A 552 -33.50 11.07 -16.60
C SER A 552 -33.93 11.48 -15.17
N LEU A 553 -33.03 11.34 -14.19
CA LEU A 553 -33.27 11.78 -12.82
C LEU A 553 -33.31 13.30 -12.63
N ASN A 554 -32.87 14.10 -13.60
CA ASN A 554 -32.69 15.55 -13.45
C ASN A 554 -33.50 16.41 -14.43
N ASN A 555 -34.14 15.83 -15.45
CA ASN A 555 -34.87 16.59 -16.46
C ASN A 555 -36.22 17.13 -15.96
N MET A 556 -36.54 18.36 -16.37
CA MET A 556 -37.84 19.05 -16.14
C MET A 556 -38.63 19.30 -17.44
N ASP A 557 -38.12 18.88 -18.60
CA ASP A 557 -38.73 19.07 -19.94
C ASP A 557 -39.18 17.72 -20.52
N ASP A 558 -40.49 17.59 -20.77
CA ASP A 558 -41.15 16.38 -21.29
C ASP A 558 -40.58 15.92 -22.64
N SER A 559 -40.16 16.86 -23.51
CA SER A 559 -39.61 16.53 -24.83
C SER A 559 -38.18 15.97 -24.77
N ALA A 560 -37.41 16.38 -23.76
CA ALA A 560 -36.07 15.88 -23.50
C ALA A 560 -36.13 14.53 -22.77
N ALA A 561 -37.12 14.34 -21.89
CA ALA A 561 -37.39 13.07 -21.21
C ALA A 561 -37.73 11.96 -22.23
N GLN A 562 -38.62 12.24 -23.18
CA GLN A 562 -39.02 11.25 -24.18
C GLN A 562 -37.86 10.82 -25.10
N ARG A 563 -37.00 11.77 -25.52
CA ARG A 563 -35.80 11.45 -26.32
C ARG A 563 -34.80 10.60 -25.55
N ASN A 564 -34.57 10.92 -24.28
CA ASN A 564 -33.66 10.15 -23.43
C ASN A 564 -34.21 8.74 -23.17
N ALA A 565 -35.52 8.58 -22.99
CA ALA A 565 -36.16 7.28 -22.82
C ALA A 565 -35.99 6.39 -24.07
N SER A 566 -36.21 6.92 -25.27
CA SER A 566 -36.00 6.17 -26.51
C SER A 566 -34.53 5.80 -26.75
N GLN A 567 -33.59 6.71 -26.44
CA GLN A 567 -32.15 6.41 -26.52
C GLN A 567 -31.72 5.33 -25.53
N LEU A 568 -32.28 5.37 -24.32
CA LEU A 568 -32.00 4.40 -23.29
C LEU A 568 -32.54 3.02 -23.67
N GLU A 569 -33.77 2.95 -24.19
CA GLU A 569 -34.37 1.71 -24.67
C GLU A 569 -33.52 1.04 -25.75
N GLN A 570 -33.07 1.82 -26.74
CA GLN A 570 -32.19 1.31 -27.79
C GLN A 570 -30.86 0.81 -27.22
N LEU A 571 -30.22 1.57 -26.33
CA LEU A 571 -28.93 1.16 -25.74
C LEU A 571 -29.05 -0.08 -24.87
N VAL A 572 -30.12 -0.22 -24.07
CA VAL A 572 -30.36 -1.42 -23.25
C VAL A 572 -30.57 -2.64 -24.14
N GLN A 573 -31.31 -2.49 -25.24
CA GLN A 573 -31.52 -3.57 -26.21
C GLN A 573 -30.22 -3.98 -26.89
N ASP A 574 -29.45 -3.01 -27.38
CA ASP A 574 -28.14 -3.25 -28.04
C ASP A 574 -27.14 -3.91 -27.08
N THR A 575 -27.10 -3.46 -25.83
CA THR A 575 -26.22 -4.00 -24.78
C THR A 575 -26.59 -5.43 -24.41
N SER A 576 -27.89 -5.73 -24.34
CA SER A 576 -28.38 -7.08 -24.04
C SER A 576 -28.09 -8.05 -25.18
N ALA A 577 -28.27 -7.61 -26.44
CA ALA A 577 -27.90 -8.40 -27.61
C ALA A 577 -26.39 -8.67 -27.67
N LEU A 578 -25.57 -7.67 -27.37
CA LEU A 578 -24.11 -7.79 -27.33
C LEU A 578 -23.64 -8.72 -26.20
N SER A 579 -24.29 -8.67 -25.03
CA SER A 579 -24.04 -9.59 -23.92
C SER A 579 -24.31 -11.05 -24.31
N ALA A 580 -25.42 -11.31 -24.99
CA ALA A 580 -25.78 -12.65 -25.47
C ALA A 580 -24.78 -13.17 -26.52
N ASP A 581 -24.34 -12.30 -27.43
CA ASP A 581 -23.31 -12.64 -28.44
C ASP A 581 -21.95 -12.96 -27.78
N LEU A 582 -21.49 -12.10 -26.88
CA LEU A 582 -20.25 -12.30 -26.11
C LEU A 582 -20.29 -13.62 -25.34
N LYS A 583 -21.38 -13.92 -24.61
CA LYS A 583 -21.55 -15.18 -23.88
C LYS A 583 -21.44 -16.39 -24.80
N ARG A 584 -22.11 -16.36 -25.96
CA ARG A 584 -22.08 -17.46 -26.94
C ARG A 584 -20.67 -17.68 -27.47
N ARG A 585 -20.01 -16.62 -27.93
CA ARG A 585 -18.68 -16.68 -28.56
C ARG A 585 -17.58 -17.11 -27.57
N ILE A 586 -17.64 -16.64 -26.32
CA ILE A 586 -16.73 -17.09 -25.25
C ILE A 586 -16.91 -18.58 -24.98
N LYS A 587 -18.16 -19.07 -24.93
CA LYS A 587 -18.47 -20.49 -24.75
C LYS A 587 -18.00 -21.35 -25.93
N ASP A 588 -18.06 -20.82 -27.14
CA ASP A 588 -17.56 -21.51 -28.34
C ASP A 588 -16.03 -21.57 -28.36
N LEU A 589 -15.32 -20.55 -27.87
CA LEU A 589 -13.87 -20.61 -27.68
C LEU A 589 -13.44 -21.66 -26.63
N GLU A 590 -14.20 -21.81 -25.54
CA GLU A 590 -13.94 -22.84 -24.53
C GLU A 590 -14.09 -24.27 -25.09
N ARG A 591 -15.00 -24.48 -26.05
CA ARG A 591 -15.21 -25.77 -26.71
C ARG A 591 -14.11 -26.14 -27.71
N GLN A 592 -13.37 -25.16 -28.23
CA GLN A 592 -12.29 -25.35 -29.21
C GLN A 592 -10.97 -25.85 -28.57
N GLY A 593 -11.03 -26.51 -27.41
CA GLY A 593 -9.86 -26.98 -26.66
C GLY A 593 -8.81 -27.71 -27.51
N GLY A 594 -7.54 -27.56 -27.14
CA GLY A 594 -6.38 -28.15 -27.83
C GLY A 594 -5.40 -28.79 -26.85
N SER A 595 -4.50 -29.63 -27.37
CA SER A 595 -3.43 -30.27 -26.57
C SER A 595 -2.07 -29.60 -26.84
N GLY A 596 -1.14 -29.71 -25.89
CA GLY A 596 0.18 -29.09 -25.98
C GLY A 596 0.20 -27.57 -25.73
N ARG A 597 1.27 -26.91 -26.19
CA ARG A 597 1.56 -25.49 -25.93
C ARG A 597 0.48 -24.54 -26.46
N ASP A 598 -0.08 -24.81 -27.64
CA ASP A 598 -1.14 -23.97 -28.23
C ASP A 598 -2.48 -24.14 -27.50
N GLY A 599 -2.76 -25.34 -26.98
CA GLY A 599 -3.91 -25.60 -26.12
C GLY A 599 -3.86 -24.80 -24.81
N GLN A 600 -2.67 -24.72 -24.20
CA GLN A 600 -2.45 -23.89 -23.00
C GLN A 600 -2.64 -22.40 -23.29
N ILE A 601 -2.11 -21.90 -24.41
CA ILE A 601 -2.27 -20.49 -24.80
C ILE A 601 -3.74 -20.16 -25.04
N ARG A 602 -4.48 -21.03 -25.75
CA ARG A 602 -5.93 -20.84 -25.97
C ARG A 602 -6.71 -20.82 -24.66
N LYS A 603 -6.40 -21.73 -23.74
CA LYS A 603 -7.03 -21.81 -22.41
C LYS A 603 -6.78 -20.52 -21.61
N GLN A 604 -5.55 -20.02 -21.59
CA GLN A 604 -5.19 -18.78 -20.89
C GLN A 604 -5.88 -17.54 -21.48
N GLN A 605 -5.83 -17.37 -22.81
CA GLN A 605 -6.44 -16.21 -23.47
C GLN A 605 -7.97 -16.22 -23.37
N THR A 606 -8.60 -17.39 -23.48
CA THR A 606 -10.06 -17.54 -23.30
C THR A 606 -10.46 -17.24 -21.85
N ALA A 607 -9.67 -17.70 -20.87
CA ALA A 607 -9.90 -17.39 -19.45
C ALA A 607 -9.79 -15.89 -19.14
N LEU A 608 -8.85 -15.19 -19.78
CA LEU A 608 -8.69 -13.74 -19.63
C LEU A 608 -9.90 -12.96 -20.17
N VAL A 609 -10.36 -13.29 -21.38
CA VAL A 609 -11.55 -12.65 -21.98
C VAL A 609 -12.80 -12.96 -21.15
N LYS A 610 -12.92 -14.18 -20.62
CA LYS A 610 -13.98 -14.58 -19.70
C LYS A 610 -13.99 -13.75 -18.42
N SER A 611 -12.85 -13.56 -17.77
CA SER A 611 -12.73 -12.72 -16.56
C SER A 611 -13.22 -11.29 -16.84
N LYS A 612 -12.74 -10.69 -17.93
CA LYS A 612 -13.14 -9.34 -18.34
C LYS A 612 -14.63 -9.21 -18.64
N PHE A 613 -15.24 -10.26 -19.21
CA PHE A 613 -16.69 -10.28 -19.44
C PHE A 613 -17.47 -10.35 -18.13
N VAL A 614 -17.03 -11.18 -17.16
CA VAL A 614 -17.66 -11.24 -15.82
C VAL A 614 -17.58 -9.89 -15.11
N GLU A 615 -16.42 -9.23 -15.13
CA GLU A 615 -16.23 -7.88 -14.60
C GLU A 615 -17.17 -6.86 -15.26
N ALA A 616 -17.32 -6.92 -16.58
CA ALA A 616 -18.23 -6.03 -17.33
C ALA A 616 -19.71 -6.24 -16.93
N ILE A 617 -20.14 -7.48 -16.72
CA ILE A 617 -21.50 -7.81 -16.26
C ILE A 617 -21.74 -7.30 -14.82
N GLN A 618 -20.76 -7.45 -13.93
CA GLN A 618 -20.84 -6.92 -12.56
C GLN A 618 -20.93 -5.39 -12.54
N HIS A 619 -20.15 -4.74 -13.41
CA HIS A 619 -20.22 -3.29 -13.57
C HIS A 619 -21.61 -2.84 -14.04
N TYR A 620 -22.20 -3.53 -15.03
CA TYR A 620 -23.57 -3.24 -15.49
C TYR A 620 -24.61 -3.43 -14.39
N GLN A 621 -24.54 -4.54 -13.62
CA GLN A 621 -25.42 -4.76 -12.47
C GLN A 621 -25.34 -3.62 -11.44
N THR A 622 -24.12 -3.13 -11.19
CA THR A 622 -23.89 -2.03 -10.24
C THR A 622 -24.54 -0.73 -10.72
N VAL A 623 -24.39 -0.39 -12.00
CA VAL A 623 -25.03 0.81 -12.60
C VAL A 623 -26.56 0.75 -12.45
N GLU A 624 -27.17 -0.39 -12.76
CA GLU A 624 -28.61 -0.60 -12.62
C GLU A 624 -29.10 -0.52 -11.16
N GLN A 625 -28.38 -1.15 -10.23
CA GLN A 625 -28.72 -1.10 -8.80
C GLN A 625 -28.63 0.32 -8.24
N GLN A 626 -27.59 1.08 -8.62
CA GLN A 626 -27.41 2.47 -8.18
C GLN A 626 -28.53 3.36 -8.69
N TYR A 627 -28.97 3.18 -9.94
CA TYR A 627 -30.11 3.91 -10.47
C TYR A 627 -31.40 3.58 -9.73
N ARG A 628 -31.70 2.29 -9.52
CA ARG A 628 -32.87 1.83 -8.75
C ARG A 628 -32.90 2.48 -7.36
N ALA A 629 -31.77 2.53 -6.66
CA ALA A 629 -31.67 3.15 -5.35
C ALA A 629 -31.95 4.67 -5.38
N LYS A 630 -31.31 5.40 -6.31
CA LYS A 630 -31.52 6.85 -6.48
C LYS A 630 -32.96 7.18 -6.87
N TYR A 631 -33.57 6.34 -7.71
CA TYR A 631 -34.95 6.48 -8.13
C TYR A 631 -35.93 6.29 -6.96
N LYS A 632 -35.76 5.25 -6.13
CA LYS A 632 -36.57 5.03 -4.91
C LYS A 632 -36.52 6.25 -3.98
N GLN A 633 -35.34 6.80 -3.75
CA GLN A 633 -35.17 8.02 -2.94
C GLN A 633 -35.90 9.24 -3.53
N ARG A 634 -35.95 9.37 -4.86
CA ARG A 634 -36.69 10.45 -5.53
C ARG A 634 -38.20 10.28 -5.37
N MET A 635 -38.71 9.05 -5.51
CA MET A 635 -40.13 8.74 -5.27
C MET A 635 -40.53 9.05 -3.82
N GLU A 636 -39.71 8.69 -2.84
CA GLU A 636 -39.96 9.02 -1.43
C GLU A 636 -40.10 10.53 -1.21
N ARG A 637 -39.24 11.33 -1.86
CA ARG A 637 -39.29 12.79 -1.80
C ARG A 637 -40.55 13.34 -2.47
N GLN A 638 -40.89 12.87 -3.67
CA GLN A 638 -42.11 13.30 -4.38
C GLN A 638 -43.39 12.92 -3.63
N PHE A 639 -43.45 11.74 -3.03
CA PHE A 639 -44.60 11.32 -2.22
C PHE A 639 -44.75 12.17 -0.96
N LYS A 640 -43.66 12.50 -0.26
CA LYS A 640 -43.68 13.43 0.89
C LYS A 640 -44.07 14.86 0.50
N ILE A 641 -43.80 15.29 -0.73
CA ILE A 641 -44.27 16.61 -1.22
C ILE A 641 -45.80 16.61 -1.41
N VAL A 642 -46.37 15.51 -1.87
CA VAL A 642 -47.83 15.36 -2.07
C VAL A 642 -48.56 15.12 -0.74
N LYS A 643 -47.98 14.32 0.16
CA LYS A 643 -48.52 14.00 1.49
C LYS A 643 -47.43 14.23 2.56
N PRO A 644 -47.29 15.46 3.08
CA PRO A 644 -46.25 15.80 4.07
C PRO A 644 -46.30 14.99 5.35
N ASP A 645 -47.51 14.58 5.76
CA ASP A 645 -47.75 13.84 7.01
C ASP A 645 -47.68 12.31 6.83
N ALA A 646 -47.13 11.81 5.72
CA ALA A 646 -47.04 10.38 5.43
C ALA A 646 -46.12 9.65 6.43
N THR A 647 -46.60 8.53 6.97
CA THR A 647 -45.81 7.71 7.90
C THR A 647 -44.69 6.95 7.16
N PRO A 648 -43.58 6.57 7.83
CA PRO A 648 -42.51 5.79 7.21
C PRO A 648 -42.95 4.44 6.64
N GLU A 649 -44.09 3.91 7.08
CA GLU A 649 -44.69 2.67 6.59
C GLU A 649 -45.51 2.92 5.32
N GLU A 650 -46.27 4.02 5.26
CA GLU A 650 -46.99 4.44 4.05
C GLU A 650 -46.03 4.79 2.90
N VAL A 651 -44.93 5.48 3.21
CA VAL A 651 -43.88 5.80 2.23
C VAL A 651 -43.27 4.52 1.66
N ARG A 652 -42.97 3.53 2.52
CA ARG A 652 -42.43 2.24 2.09
C ARG A 652 -43.42 1.41 1.27
N ALA A 653 -44.71 1.48 1.61
CA ALA A 653 -45.76 0.79 0.86
C ALA A 653 -45.89 1.34 -0.57
N VAL A 654 -45.77 2.66 -0.75
CA VAL A 654 -45.83 3.31 -2.08
C VAL A 654 -44.58 3.06 -2.92
N VAL A 655 -43.39 3.07 -2.31
CA VAL A 655 -42.11 2.84 -3.01
C VAL A 655 -41.93 1.38 -3.43
N ASN A 656 -42.60 0.46 -2.76
CA ASN A 656 -42.57 -0.97 -3.05
C ASN A 656 -43.92 -1.51 -3.57
N ASP A 657 -44.83 -0.64 -4.03
CA ASP A 657 -46.13 -1.05 -4.57
C ASP A 657 -45.98 -1.79 -5.90
N GLU A 658 -46.22 -3.10 -5.89
CA GLU A 658 -46.19 -3.96 -7.09
C GLU A 658 -47.42 -3.75 -8.00
N GLN A 659 -48.49 -3.09 -7.51
CA GLN A 659 -49.78 -2.96 -8.22
C GLN A 659 -49.93 -1.64 -9.00
N GLY A 660 -48.83 -0.97 -9.34
CA GLY A 660 -48.84 0.11 -10.34
C GLY A 660 -49.42 1.43 -9.84
N GLY A 661 -49.13 1.79 -8.59
CA GLY A 661 -49.43 3.13 -8.08
C GLY A 661 -50.87 3.35 -7.63
N GLN A 662 -51.62 2.28 -7.33
CA GLN A 662 -52.97 2.39 -6.76
C GLN A 662 -52.95 3.08 -5.39
N ILE A 663 -51.94 2.81 -4.56
CA ILE A 663 -51.77 3.45 -3.24
C ILE A 663 -51.47 4.95 -3.41
N PHE A 664 -50.67 5.30 -4.43
CA PHE A 664 -50.36 6.68 -4.80
C PHE A 664 -51.60 7.41 -5.36
N SER A 665 -52.41 6.74 -6.20
CA SER A 665 -53.69 7.24 -6.73
C SER A 665 -54.70 7.56 -5.62
N GLN A 666 -54.83 6.66 -4.65
CA GLN A 666 -55.75 6.81 -3.52
C GLN A 666 -55.31 7.94 -2.57
N ALA A 667 -54.00 8.15 -2.42
CA ALA A 667 -53.44 9.27 -1.66
C ALA A 667 -53.68 10.63 -2.36
N LEU A 668 -53.62 10.68 -3.71
CA LEU A 668 -53.87 11.90 -4.49
C LEU A 668 -55.34 12.32 -4.46
N LEU A 669 -56.28 11.35 -4.51
CA LEU A 669 -57.74 11.60 -4.44
C LEU A 669 -58.18 12.22 -3.11
N ASN A 670 -57.41 12.00 -2.03
CA ASN A 670 -57.68 12.56 -0.71
C ASN A 670 -56.95 13.89 -0.45
N SER A 671 -56.19 14.42 -1.42
CA SER A 671 -55.41 15.66 -1.27
C SER A 671 -56.10 16.86 -1.94
N ASN A 672 -56.10 18.02 -1.27
CA ASN A 672 -56.75 19.26 -1.77
C ASN A 672 -56.03 19.96 -2.95
N ARG A 673 -55.01 19.34 -3.58
CA ARG A 673 -54.17 19.91 -4.65
C ARG A 673 -54.37 19.21 -6.00
N TYR A 674 -55.60 19.20 -6.51
CA TYR A 674 -56.02 18.41 -7.68
C TYR A 674 -55.29 18.68 -9.01
N GLY A 675 -54.68 19.86 -9.22
CA GLY A 675 -54.03 20.24 -10.48
C GLY A 675 -52.60 19.71 -10.69
N GLU A 676 -51.72 19.90 -9.70
CA GLU A 676 -50.31 19.44 -9.73
C GLU A 676 -50.20 17.91 -9.53
N SER A 677 -51.19 17.33 -8.84
CA SER A 677 -51.29 15.90 -8.51
C SER A 677 -51.41 14.98 -9.72
N ARG A 678 -52.01 15.44 -10.84
CA ARG A 678 -52.22 14.61 -12.03
C ARG A 678 -50.98 14.47 -12.91
N ALA A 679 -50.13 15.49 -12.95
CA ALA A 679 -48.84 15.46 -13.63
C ALA A 679 -47.85 14.54 -12.87
N ALA A 680 -47.80 14.68 -11.54
CA ALA A 680 -47.01 13.79 -10.68
C ALA A 680 -47.48 12.32 -10.77
N TYR A 681 -48.79 12.07 -10.87
CA TYR A 681 -49.33 10.73 -11.10
C TYR A 681 -48.88 10.10 -12.42
N ARG A 682 -48.94 10.88 -13.51
CA ARG A 682 -48.52 10.40 -14.84
C ARG A 682 -47.02 10.12 -14.88
N GLU A 683 -46.21 10.99 -14.28
CA GLU A 683 -44.76 10.82 -14.14
C GLU A 683 -44.41 9.54 -13.33
N VAL A 684 -45.14 9.28 -12.25
CA VAL A 684 -44.96 8.07 -11.42
C VAL A 684 -45.38 6.81 -12.17
N GLN A 685 -46.45 6.85 -12.95
CA GLN A 685 -46.93 5.71 -13.73
C GLN A 685 -45.97 5.36 -14.89
N GLU A 686 -45.47 6.36 -15.63
CA GLU A 686 -44.50 6.16 -16.72
C GLU A 686 -43.18 5.60 -16.19
N ARG A 687 -42.69 6.08 -15.04
CA ARG A 687 -41.42 5.59 -14.46
C ARG A 687 -41.55 4.28 -13.65
N HIS A 688 -42.76 3.84 -13.32
CA HIS A 688 -42.98 2.51 -12.77
C HIS A 688 -42.73 1.41 -13.80
N GLU A 689 -43.07 1.65 -15.07
CA GLU A 689 -42.75 0.73 -16.16
C GLU A 689 -41.24 0.62 -16.39
N ASP A 690 -40.48 1.69 -16.14
CA ASP A 690 -39.01 1.64 -16.13
C ASP A 690 -38.46 0.71 -15.03
N ILE A 691 -39.06 0.68 -13.84
CA ILE A 691 -38.66 -0.25 -12.76
C ILE A 691 -38.84 -1.70 -13.20
N LYS A 692 -40.00 -2.06 -13.78
CA LYS A 692 -40.25 -3.44 -14.21
C LYS A 692 -39.22 -3.89 -15.24
N ARG A 693 -38.81 -2.97 -16.11
CA ARG A 693 -37.74 -3.20 -17.09
C ARG A 693 -36.40 -3.45 -16.40
N ILE A 694 -36.03 -2.62 -15.43
CA ILE A 694 -34.79 -2.79 -14.65
C ILE A 694 -34.78 -4.10 -13.87
N GLU A 695 -35.91 -4.49 -13.28
CA GLU A 695 -36.03 -5.75 -12.55
C GLU A 695 -35.87 -6.96 -13.48
N LYS A 696 -36.45 -6.89 -14.69
CA LYS A 696 -36.23 -7.88 -15.73
C LYS A 696 -34.76 -7.95 -16.14
N THR A 697 -34.12 -6.81 -16.42
CA THR A 697 -32.70 -6.75 -16.80
C THR A 697 -31.79 -7.23 -15.67
N LEU A 698 -32.03 -6.87 -14.41
CA LEU A 698 -31.29 -7.36 -13.25
C LEU A 698 -31.45 -8.87 -13.06
N GLY A 699 -32.65 -9.42 -13.29
CA GLY A 699 -32.88 -10.86 -13.28
C GLY A 699 -32.10 -11.59 -14.39
N GLU A 700 -32.10 -11.05 -15.60
CA GLU A 700 -31.33 -11.58 -16.73
C GLU A 700 -29.81 -11.52 -16.46
N LEU A 701 -29.31 -10.40 -15.92
CA LEU A 701 -27.90 -10.24 -15.55
C LEU A 701 -27.49 -11.17 -14.40
N ALA A 702 -28.36 -11.36 -13.40
CA ALA A 702 -28.08 -12.27 -12.28
C ALA A 702 -28.00 -13.73 -12.77
N GLN A 703 -28.88 -14.13 -13.69
CA GLN A 703 -28.81 -15.45 -14.32
C GLN A 703 -27.54 -15.59 -15.16
N LEU A 704 -27.19 -14.58 -15.96
CA LEU A 704 -25.95 -14.56 -16.76
C LEU A 704 -24.71 -14.66 -15.86
N PHE A 705 -24.69 -13.94 -14.73
CA PHE A 705 -23.62 -13.99 -13.75
C PHE A 705 -23.51 -15.38 -13.12
N ASN A 706 -24.62 -15.97 -12.67
CA ASN A 706 -24.62 -17.30 -12.06
C ASN A 706 -24.16 -18.39 -13.04
N ASP A 707 -24.67 -18.35 -14.27
CA ASP A 707 -24.25 -19.25 -15.35
C ASP A 707 -22.74 -19.20 -15.61
N MET A 708 -22.12 -18.02 -15.45
CA MET A 708 -20.69 -17.82 -15.67
C MET A 708 -19.85 -18.08 -14.42
N SER A 709 -20.37 -17.79 -13.22
CA SER A 709 -19.71 -18.02 -11.94
C SER A 709 -19.51 -19.52 -11.68
N VAL A 710 -20.51 -20.35 -12.01
CA VAL A 710 -20.40 -21.83 -11.98
C VAL A 710 -19.32 -22.35 -12.94
N LEU A 711 -18.98 -21.58 -13.98
CA LEU A 711 -17.95 -21.93 -14.95
C LEU A 711 -16.56 -21.38 -14.58
N VAL A 712 -16.44 -20.48 -13.59
CA VAL A 712 -15.15 -19.91 -13.12
C VAL A 712 -14.52 -20.79 -12.02
N GLU A 713 -15.27 -21.73 -11.42
CA GLU A 713 -14.80 -22.68 -10.40
C GLU A 713 -13.78 -23.74 -10.88
N GLN A 714 -13.35 -23.72 -12.14
CA GLN A 714 -12.24 -24.55 -12.65
C GLN A 714 -10.93 -23.76 -12.82
N GLN A 715 -10.48 -23.06 -11.77
CA GLN A 715 -9.20 -22.32 -11.77
C GLN A 715 -8.09 -22.90 -10.87
N ASP A 716 -8.13 -24.18 -10.52
CA ASP A 716 -7.02 -24.81 -9.77
C ASP A 716 -5.74 -25.04 -10.61
N GLU A 717 -5.78 -24.97 -11.94
CA GLU A 717 -4.58 -25.25 -12.76
C GLU A 717 -3.68 -24.03 -13.04
N THR A 718 -4.20 -22.81 -12.94
CA THR A 718 -3.44 -21.61 -13.36
C THR A 718 -2.50 -21.13 -12.25
N ILE A 719 -2.90 -21.28 -10.99
CA ILE A 719 -2.07 -21.01 -9.81
C ILE A 719 -0.89 -22.00 -9.77
N ASN A 720 -1.15 -23.29 -9.95
CA ASN A 720 -0.11 -24.33 -9.97
C ASN A 720 0.94 -24.11 -11.06
N THR A 721 0.55 -23.60 -12.24
CA THR A 721 1.48 -23.33 -13.34
C THR A 721 2.38 -22.13 -13.06
N ILE A 722 1.81 -21.06 -12.48
CA ILE A 722 2.58 -19.87 -12.08
C ILE A 722 3.53 -20.20 -10.93
N GLU A 723 3.10 -21.01 -9.97
CA GLU A 723 3.92 -21.45 -8.84
C GLU A 723 5.09 -22.34 -9.30
N THR A 724 4.83 -23.24 -10.25
CA THR A 724 5.88 -24.07 -10.87
C THR A 724 6.87 -23.22 -11.69
N GLN A 725 6.39 -22.23 -12.46
CA GLN A 725 7.27 -21.34 -13.21
C GLN A 725 8.07 -20.41 -12.30
N ALA A 726 7.46 -19.88 -11.23
CA ALA A 726 8.17 -19.08 -10.22
C ALA A 726 9.27 -19.91 -9.54
N HIS A 727 9.00 -21.18 -9.23
CA HIS A 727 10.00 -22.09 -8.68
C HIS A 727 11.17 -22.32 -9.63
N ASN A 728 10.89 -22.59 -10.91
CA ASN A 728 11.93 -22.78 -11.93
C ASN A 728 12.77 -21.50 -12.15
N VAL A 729 12.14 -20.31 -12.14
CA VAL A 729 12.85 -19.03 -12.27
C VAL A 729 13.78 -18.79 -11.08
N VAL A 730 13.37 -19.14 -9.86
CA VAL A 730 14.24 -19.06 -8.67
C VAL A 730 15.44 -19.99 -8.83
N GLN A 731 15.22 -21.23 -9.26
CA GLN A 731 16.28 -22.21 -9.44
C GLN A 731 17.28 -21.81 -10.53
N ASP A 732 16.80 -21.29 -11.67
CA ASP A 732 17.63 -20.79 -12.75
C ASP A 732 18.41 -19.52 -12.36
N THR A 733 17.80 -18.66 -11.55
CA THR A 733 18.46 -17.44 -11.04
C THR A 733 19.57 -17.78 -10.05
N GLU A 734 19.36 -18.76 -9.16
CA GLU A 734 20.41 -19.26 -8.26
C GLU A 734 21.56 -19.92 -9.02
N ALA A 735 21.25 -20.74 -10.03
CA ALA A 735 22.26 -21.33 -10.90
C ALA A 735 23.07 -20.25 -11.66
N GLY A 736 22.37 -19.25 -12.20
CA GLY A 736 22.98 -18.08 -12.84
C GLY A 736 23.91 -17.31 -11.91
N LEU A 737 23.48 -17.07 -10.66
CA LEU A 737 24.30 -16.44 -9.63
C LEU A 737 25.59 -17.23 -9.39
N GLY A 738 25.49 -18.56 -9.26
CA GLY A 738 26.64 -19.44 -9.09
C GLY A 738 27.63 -19.39 -10.27
N TYR A 739 27.15 -19.27 -11.50
CA TYR A 739 28.01 -19.07 -12.67
C TYR A 739 28.70 -17.69 -12.67
N THR A 740 28.00 -16.63 -12.26
CA THR A 740 28.61 -15.30 -12.15
C THR A 740 29.70 -15.24 -11.09
N GLU A 741 29.51 -15.89 -9.94
CA GLU A 741 30.56 -15.99 -8.91
C GLU A 741 31.80 -16.73 -9.41
N LYS A 742 31.61 -17.88 -10.08
CA LYS A 742 32.72 -18.63 -10.71
C LYS A 742 33.44 -17.82 -11.78
N ALA A 743 32.70 -17.02 -12.56
CA ALA A 743 33.28 -16.13 -13.56
C ALA A 743 34.11 -15.01 -12.92
N VAL A 744 33.66 -14.43 -11.80
CA VAL A 744 34.41 -13.40 -11.05
C VAL A 744 35.70 -13.98 -10.49
N VAL A 745 35.67 -15.18 -9.90
CA VAL A 745 36.87 -15.87 -9.38
C VAL A 745 37.86 -16.13 -10.51
N SER A 746 37.38 -16.65 -11.64
CA SER A 746 38.20 -16.93 -12.82
C SER A 746 38.82 -15.65 -13.41
N ALA A 747 38.06 -14.56 -13.47
CA ALA A 747 38.53 -13.25 -13.93
C ALA A 747 39.59 -12.64 -13.00
N ARG A 748 39.47 -12.82 -11.68
CA ARG A 748 40.49 -12.41 -10.70
C ARG A 748 41.77 -13.23 -10.85
N ALA A 749 41.65 -14.55 -11.02
CA ALA A 749 42.80 -15.42 -11.26
C ALA A 749 43.53 -15.09 -12.57
N ALA A 750 42.79 -14.79 -13.64
CA ALA A 750 43.36 -14.35 -14.92
C ALA A 750 44.10 -13.01 -14.80
N ARG A 751 43.54 -12.03 -14.07
CA ARG A 751 44.22 -10.75 -13.77
C ARG A 751 45.51 -10.96 -12.99
N LYS A 752 45.52 -11.83 -11.98
CA LYS A 752 46.73 -12.17 -11.22
C LYS A 752 47.82 -12.78 -12.11
N LYS A 753 47.46 -13.71 -12.99
CA LYS A 753 48.39 -14.31 -13.96
C LYS A 753 48.96 -13.27 -14.95
N ARG A 754 48.13 -12.34 -15.45
CA ARG A 754 48.58 -11.24 -16.32
C ARG A 754 49.60 -10.33 -15.64
N TRP A 755 49.39 -9.98 -14.38
CA TRP A 755 50.35 -9.20 -13.59
C TRP A 755 51.67 -9.94 -13.37
N ILE A 756 51.62 -11.24 -13.09
CA ILE A 756 52.83 -12.07 -12.98
C ILE A 756 53.62 -12.06 -14.30
N CYS A 757 52.96 -12.25 -15.43
CA CYS A 757 53.60 -12.17 -16.74
C CYS A 757 54.19 -10.78 -17.02
N PHE A 758 53.49 -9.71 -16.66
CA PHE A 758 53.97 -8.34 -16.80
C PHE A 758 55.27 -8.10 -16.02
N PHE A 759 55.34 -8.55 -14.76
CA PHE A 759 56.56 -8.43 -13.95
C PHE A 759 57.71 -9.26 -14.51
N ILE A 760 57.45 -10.46 -15.03
CA ILE A 760 58.48 -11.27 -15.69
C ILE A 760 59.05 -10.54 -16.91
N ILE A 761 58.19 -9.96 -17.76
CA ILE A 761 58.62 -9.20 -18.93
C ILE A 761 59.45 -7.97 -18.52
N LEU A 762 59.01 -7.26 -17.47
CA LEU A 762 59.76 -6.11 -16.95
C LEU A 762 61.16 -6.50 -16.47
N ILE A 763 61.28 -7.62 -15.75
CA ILE A 763 62.57 -8.15 -15.28
C ILE A 763 63.47 -8.50 -16.47
N VAL A 764 62.93 -9.17 -17.49
CA VAL A 764 63.68 -9.50 -18.71
C VAL A 764 64.19 -8.24 -19.40
N LEU A 765 63.34 -7.20 -19.53
CA LEU A 765 63.75 -5.92 -20.13
C LEU A 765 64.84 -5.21 -19.33
N ILE A 766 64.78 -5.26 -18.00
CA ILE A 766 65.83 -4.72 -17.13
C ILE A 766 67.15 -5.47 -17.34
N ILE A 767 67.12 -6.81 -17.39
CA ILE A 767 68.30 -7.64 -17.65
C ILE A 767 68.90 -7.31 -19.02
N VAL A 768 68.08 -7.24 -20.07
CA VAL A 768 68.55 -6.85 -21.41
C VAL A 768 69.15 -5.45 -21.40
N GLY A 769 68.52 -4.48 -20.73
CA GLY A 769 69.04 -3.12 -20.59
C GLY A 769 70.40 -3.08 -19.89
N VAL A 770 70.60 -3.87 -18.84
CA VAL A 770 71.89 -4.00 -18.14
C VAL A 770 72.95 -4.64 -19.04
N VAL A 771 72.62 -5.73 -19.74
CA VAL A 771 73.55 -6.41 -20.66
C VAL A 771 73.98 -5.48 -21.79
N VAL A 772 73.04 -4.78 -22.42
CA VAL A 772 73.33 -3.80 -23.47
C VAL A 772 74.18 -2.65 -22.90
N GLY A 773 73.85 -2.14 -21.71
CA GLY A 773 74.65 -1.11 -21.04
C GLY A 773 76.09 -1.54 -20.77
N VAL A 774 76.30 -2.78 -20.33
CA VAL A 774 77.64 -3.35 -20.09
C VAL A 774 78.40 -3.53 -21.41
N VAL A 775 77.76 -4.05 -22.45
CA VAL A 775 78.38 -4.22 -23.79
C VAL A 775 78.77 -2.88 -24.40
N VAL A 776 77.89 -1.88 -24.34
CA VAL A 776 78.16 -0.52 -24.84
C VAL A 776 79.26 0.16 -24.03
N SER A 777 79.24 0.04 -22.70
CA SER A 777 80.30 0.58 -21.84
C SER A 777 81.67 -0.06 -22.11
N ASN A 778 81.70 -1.38 -22.35
CA ASN A 778 82.92 -2.10 -22.71
C ASN A 778 83.43 -1.72 -24.12
N ASN A 779 82.53 -1.51 -25.09
CA ASN A 779 82.92 -1.04 -26.44
C ASN A 779 83.43 0.41 -26.44
N ILE A 780 82.88 1.29 -25.60
CA ILE A 780 83.38 2.66 -25.43
C ILE A 780 84.75 2.67 -24.73
N ARG A 781 85.02 1.72 -23.83
CA ARG A 781 86.36 1.53 -23.24
C ARG A 781 87.39 0.96 -24.24
N SER A 782 86.95 0.19 -25.22
CA SER A 782 87.83 -0.37 -26.27
C SER A 782 88.21 0.64 -27.36
N THR A 783 87.49 1.76 -27.50
CA THR A 783 87.74 2.80 -28.52
C THR A 783 88.58 3.98 -28.01
N LYS A 784 89.00 3.94 -26.74
CA LYS A 784 89.91 4.92 -26.11
C LYS A 784 91.31 4.36 -25.81
N LYS A 785 91.72 3.29 -26.47
CA LYS A 785 93.10 2.77 -26.42
C LYS A 785 93.75 2.82 -27.78
#